data_AF-B8B9E7-F1
#
_entry.id   AF-B8B9E7-F1
#
_cell.length_a   1.000
_cell.length_b   1.000
_cell.length_c   1.000
_cell.angle_alpha   90.00
_cell.angle_beta   90.00
_cell.angle_gamma   90.00
#
_symmetry.space_group_name_H-M   'P 1'
#
loop_
_entity.id
_entity.type
_entity.pdbx_description
1 polymer ?
#
loop_
_entity_poly.entity_id
_entity_poly.type
_entity_poly.pdbx_seq_one_letter_code
_entity_poly.pdbx_strand_id
1 'polypeptide(L)'
;MAQPRRRGGGGHNKCPRPALLPAAALLLFLLAAVALLYVSPPPLTDHPALASSRRRSPHAPLLNSSGGGSTVVSEHSEISRVPISKEADGFWGSKFASRFYGCSNSSSRFLGSSVITQPDRYLMIVTSGGLNQQRTGIIDAVVAARILNATLVVPKLDQTSFWKDASNFSEIFDVDWFISNLSKDVKIVKELPEIGGKLRTPHRMRVPRKCTQRCYVNRVLPALLKKHVVRLTKFDYRLANRLDTDLQKLRCRVNYHGLRFTGLIEEMGEKLIQRMRERSKHFIALHLRFEPDMLAFSGCYYGGGEKERKELGAIRKRWKTLHAINPEKGRRQGRCPLTPEEVGLMLRALGYRNDVHIYVASGEIYGGARTLAPLKAFFPNLHTKETISSKEELAPFSKYSSRMAALDFIVCDGSDAFVTNNNGNMAKILAGRRRYFGHKRTIRPNAKRLYSLISNRRNMSWDSFSSRVRMVQKGFMGEPKELRPGRGEFHENPSTCICEKTVSKTVAKSNSQSEQVLSNDTERGIAIQTEQVSSNDTEMGIATSEPTVPDHTDEEAGESEADEDAPGEKEEIIDPEADDDAFFGISYGFVVTELTFLESVTSMDVNNRPNKQRSHLSTSQASEAFDPFTSHSQQQQAGLTNHQEVEIKNGIFELTLSNPDGIVTGVRYNGVDNLMEILNKEDNRGYWDLVWSKLGERTGIFDVFHYMALADDRQRIMPMPEDRVPPRGQQLAYPEAVLLVDPINPDLRGEVDDKYQYSCEDQYNNVHGWISFDPPIGFWQITPSDEFRTGGPVKQNLTSHVGPTMLAMFLSGHYAGDDLTPKFLTGEYWKKVHGPVFMYLNSSWDGSDPTLLWEDAKVQMMIEKESWPYCFALSDDFQKTEQRGCISGRLLVRDRYLDDADLYATSAYVGLALPGDVGSWQRECKGYQFWCRAEDDGSFCIRNIVAGDYNLYAWVPGFIGDYKLDAKLTISSGDDIYLGDLVYEPPRDGPTMWEIGIPDRSASEFFVPDPNPNYVNRLYINHPDRFRQYGLWERYAELYPDGDLVYTIGQSDYTTDWFFAQVNRRTDQSTYQPTTWQIKFNLDSVSPNSTYKFRVALASSANAELQVRFNDQDRTAPHFTTGLIGKDNTIARHGIHGLYWLFNIDVSGAWLVQGMNTIYLKQPRNQSPFQGLMYDYLRMEGPSGS
;
A
#
# COMPACT_ATOMS: atom_id res chain seq x y z
N MET A 1 -45.14 -17.18 -50.96
CA MET A 1 -46.36 -17.00 -51.77
C MET A 1 -47.10 -15.74 -51.30
N ALA A 2 -48.03 -15.22 -52.12
CA ALA A 2 -49.15 -14.32 -51.80
C ALA A 2 -48.99 -13.14 -50.78
N GLN A 3 -49.21 -11.93 -51.31
CA GLN A 3 -49.66 -10.68 -50.65
C GLN A 3 -51.16 -10.76 -50.22
N PRO A 4 -51.86 -9.73 -49.65
CA PRO A 4 -51.51 -8.29 -49.42
C PRO A 4 -51.84 -7.82 -47.93
N ARG A 5 -52.03 -6.55 -47.49
CA ARG A 5 -52.37 -5.25 -48.14
C ARG A 5 -52.21 -3.98 -47.25
N ARG A 6 -51.35 -3.00 -47.66
CA ARG A 6 -51.37 -1.51 -47.37
C ARG A 6 -51.25 -1.06 -45.88
N ARG A 7 -50.65 0.08 -45.46
CA ARG A 7 -49.96 1.32 -45.98
C ARG A 7 -49.12 1.90 -44.79
N GLY A 8 -48.13 2.81 -44.85
CA GLY A 8 -47.47 3.60 -45.90
C GLY A 8 -47.86 5.09 -45.91
N GLY A 9 -46.99 6.12 -45.69
CA GLY A 9 -45.52 6.16 -45.48
C GLY A 9 -44.88 7.57 -45.73
N GLY A 10 -43.54 7.71 -45.57
CA GLY A 10 -42.72 8.93 -45.90
C GLY A 10 -42.61 10.01 -44.81
N GLY A 11 -41.61 10.92 -44.77
CA GLY A 11 -40.36 11.05 -45.57
C GLY A 11 -39.53 12.35 -45.27
N HIS A 12 -38.20 12.24 -45.35
CA HIS A 12 -37.08 13.26 -45.39
C HIS A 12 -37.19 14.73 -44.86
N ASN A 13 -36.15 15.10 -44.08
CA ASN A 13 -35.35 16.34 -44.03
C ASN A 13 -35.99 17.74 -44.27
N LYS A 14 -35.86 18.65 -43.27
CA LYS A 14 -35.23 20.02 -43.38
C LYS A 14 -35.28 20.84 -42.06
N CYS A 15 -34.34 21.79 -41.92
CA CYS A 15 -34.39 22.95 -41.00
C CYS A 15 -35.44 24.00 -41.49
N PRO A 16 -35.96 24.95 -40.66
CA PRO A 16 -35.18 25.86 -39.79
C PRO A 16 -35.87 26.39 -38.48
N ARG A 17 -35.24 27.41 -37.85
CA ARG A 17 -35.78 28.40 -36.87
C ARG A 17 -36.91 29.27 -37.50
N PRO A 18 -37.71 30.13 -36.79
CA PRO A 18 -37.38 30.87 -35.54
C PRO A 18 -38.50 31.30 -34.53
N ALA A 19 -38.04 31.95 -33.43
CA ALA A 19 -38.57 33.15 -32.75
C ALA A 19 -39.94 33.24 -31.99
N LEU A 20 -39.83 33.63 -30.70
CA LEU A 20 -40.54 34.75 -29.98
C LEU A 20 -42.07 34.66 -29.75
N LEU A 21 -42.73 35.18 -28.69
CA LEU A 21 -42.49 36.03 -27.47
C LEU A 21 -43.70 35.80 -26.50
N PRO A 22 -43.89 36.49 -25.33
CA PRO A 22 -42.97 37.13 -24.38
C PRO A 22 -43.15 36.63 -22.91
N ALA A 23 -42.23 36.99 -22.02
CA ALA A 23 -42.41 36.86 -20.56
C ALA A 23 -42.15 38.20 -19.85
N ALA A 24 -43.21 38.97 -19.58
CA ALA A 24 -43.12 40.32 -19.00
C ALA A 24 -43.80 40.47 -17.62
N ALA A 25 -44.70 39.56 -17.23
CA ALA A 25 -45.55 39.73 -16.05
C ALA A 25 -44.85 39.48 -14.70
N LEU A 26 -43.83 38.61 -14.66
CA LEU A 26 -43.26 38.12 -13.38
C LEU A 26 -42.30 39.11 -12.69
N LEU A 27 -41.75 40.09 -13.39
CA LEU A 27 -40.71 40.97 -12.84
C LEU A 27 -41.27 42.01 -11.83
N LEU A 28 -42.54 42.41 -11.99
CA LEU A 28 -43.15 43.49 -11.20
C LEU A 28 -43.42 43.08 -9.74
N PHE A 29 -43.73 41.81 -9.48
CA PHE A 29 -44.07 41.34 -8.13
C PHE A 29 -42.86 41.22 -7.20
N LEU A 30 -41.65 41.00 -7.73
CA LEU A 30 -40.44 40.82 -6.93
C LEU A 30 -39.79 42.14 -6.47
N LEU A 31 -40.06 43.24 -7.16
CA LEU A 31 -39.52 44.57 -6.80
C LEU A 31 -40.23 45.20 -5.59
N ALA A 32 -41.48 44.83 -5.31
CA ALA A 32 -42.26 45.41 -4.22
C ALA A 32 -41.77 45.02 -2.81
N ALA A 33 -41.09 43.89 -2.66
CA ALA A 33 -40.71 43.34 -1.35
C ALA A 33 -39.41 43.90 -0.74
N VAL A 34 -38.61 44.66 -1.52
CA VAL A 34 -37.24 45.06 -1.15
C VAL A 34 -37.15 46.50 -0.64
N ALA A 35 -38.18 47.33 -0.89
CA ALA A 35 -38.10 48.78 -0.75
C ALA A 35 -38.45 49.38 0.64
N LEU A 36 -38.67 48.56 1.67
CA LEU A 36 -39.43 48.98 2.86
C LEU A 36 -38.80 48.71 4.24
N LEU A 37 -37.48 48.46 4.34
CA LEU A 37 -36.88 48.14 5.65
C LEU A 37 -35.40 48.58 5.85
N TYR A 38 -35.15 49.88 5.75
CA TYR A 38 -33.94 50.54 6.28
C TYR A 38 -34.27 51.98 6.72
N VAL A 39 -33.88 52.36 7.95
CA VAL A 39 -33.30 53.68 8.39
C VAL A 39 -33.36 53.85 9.93
N SER A 40 -32.16 54.00 10.53
CA SER A 40 -31.73 54.73 11.75
C SER A 40 -32.42 54.62 13.14
N PRO A 41 -31.62 54.64 14.24
CA PRO A 41 -32.08 54.74 15.65
C PRO A 41 -31.77 56.11 16.33
N PRO A 42 -32.35 56.37 17.52
CA PRO A 42 -31.86 57.38 18.51
C PRO A 42 -31.66 56.71 19.92
N PRO A 43 -31.47 57.41 21.09
CA PRO A 43 -30.25 57.21 21.88
C PRO A 43 -30.44 56.83 23.38
N LEU A 44 -29.33 56.80 24.14
CA LEU A 44 -29.22 56.53 25.59
C LEU A 44 -29.65 57.72 26.48
N THR A 45 -30.19 57.45 27.69
CA THR A 45 -29.53 57.71 29.01
C THR A 45 -30.30 57.10 30.22
N ASP A 46 -29.60 57.06 31.37
CA ASP A 46 -30.08 57.15 32.77
C ASP A 46 -30.50 55.92 33.63
N HIS A 47 -30.02 56.00 34.88
CA HIS A 47 -30.28 55.19 36.09
C HIS A 47 -31.25 56.01 37.03
N PRO A 48 -31.58 55.68 38.32
CA PRO A 48 -31.05 54.61 39.19
C PRO A 48 -32.03 53.90 40.20
N ALA A 49 -31.43 52.98 40.97
CA ALA A 49 -31.59 52.80 42.44
C ALA A 49 -32.64 51.86 43.10
N LEU A 50 -32.22 51.45 44.32
CA LEU A 50 -32.96 50.97 45.52
C LEU A 50 -33.26 49.47 45.77
N ALA A 51 -32.34 48.86 46.54
CA ALA A 51 -32.57 48.34 47.91
C ALA A 51 -33.10 46.91 48.17
N SER A 52 -32.17 46.04 48.60
CA SER A 52 -32.29 45.05 49.71
C SER A 52 -33.34 43.90 49.62
N SER A 53 -33.11 42.69 50.14
CA SER A 53 -32.53 42.40 51.46
C SER A 53 -32.06 40.94 51.66
N ARG A 54 -30.96 40.80 52.42
CA ARG A 54 -30.59 39.72 53.37
C ARG A 54 -30.91 38.23 53.08
N ARG A 55 -29.81 37.49 52.84
CA ARG A 55 -29.31 36.36 53.66
C ARG A 55 -30.33 35.34 54.24
N ARG A 56 -30.22 34.07 53.81
CA ARG A 56 -29.51 32.98 54.55
C ARG A 56 -29.53 31.65 53.79
N SER A 57 -28.42 30.91 53.84
CA SER A 57 -28.36 29.44 53.67
C SER A 57 -28.51 28.82 55.08
N PRO A 58 -28.95 27.54 55.25
CA PRO A 58 -28.01 26.41 55.08
C PRO A 58 -28.60 25.02 54.72
N HIS A 59 -27.69 24.08 54.43
CA HIS A 59 -27.81 22.60 54.48
C HIS A 59 -28.68 21.84 53.43
N ALA A 60 -28.46 20.52 53.41
CA ALA A 60 -28.87 19.48 52.44
C ALA A 60 -29.09 18.15 53.23
N PRO A 61 -29.24 16.92 52.66
CA PRO A 61 -29.27 16.48 51.25
C PRO A 61 -30.37 15.42 50.94
N LEU A 62 -30.18 14.64 49.85
CA LEU A 62 -30.74 13.31 49.49
C LEU A 62 -32.01 13.20 48.60
N LEU A 63 -31.76 12.68 47.39
CA LEU A 63 -32.50 11.64 46.63
C LEU A 63 -34.05 11.67 46.55
N ASN A 64 -34.58 11.83 45.32
CA ASN A 64 -35.13 10.67 44.60
C ASN A 64 -35.22 10.88 43.06
N SER A 65 -35.81 9.92 42.33
CA SER A 65 -35.66 9.73 40.88
C SER A 65 -36.88 10.10 40.01
N SER A 66 -36.66 10.11 38.68
CA SER A 66 -37.64 10.05 37.57
C SER A 66 -38.48 11.30 37.23
N GLY A 67 -39.06 11.33 36.02
CA GLY A 67 -39.99 12.35 35.52
C GLY A 67 -39.42 13.33 34.48
N GLY A 68 -39.61 13.07 33.19
CA GLY A 68 -39.07 13.90 32.09
C GLY A 68 -39.88 15.17 31.78
N GLY A 69 -39.26 16.14 31.09
CA GLY A 69 -39.90 17.44 30.79
C GLY A 69 -39.08 18.42 29.93
N SER A 70 -38.58 17.97 28.77
CA SER A 70 -37.98 18.75 27.65
C SER A 70 -37.72 20.26 27.83
N THR A 71 -36.46 20.68 27.75
CA THR A 71 -36.10 22.09 27.48
C THR A 71 -34.90 22.19 26.52
N VAL A 72 -34.91 23.19 25.63
CA VAL A 72 -33.95 23.31 24.52
C VAL A 72 -32.57 23.79 25.00
N VAL A 73 -31.51 23.13 24.52
CA VAL A 73 -30.12 23.46 24.87
C VAL A 73 -29.62 24.69 24.10
N SER A 74 -28.95 25.61 24.79
CA SER A 74 -28.24 26.74 24.18
C SER A 74 -26.81 26.34 23.78
N GLU A 75 -26.46 26.52 22.50
CA GLU A 75 -25.18 26.08 21.92
C GLU A 75 -23.94 26.86 22.40
N HIS A 76 -24.10 27.99 23.11
CA HIS A 76 -23.01 28.93 23.41
C HIS A 76 -22.04 28.52 24.54
N SER A 77 -22.12 27.29 25.08
CA SER A 77 -21.34 26.91 26.29
C SER A 77 -20.00 26.18 26.05
N GLU A 78 -19.73 25.66 24.84
CA GLU A 78 -18.60 24.71 24.64
C GLU A 78 -17.24 25.34 24.29
N ILE A 79 -17.22 26.59 23.83
CA ILE A 79 -15.98 27.31 23.47
C ILE A 79 -15.23 27.73 24.75
N SER A 80 -15.97 28.10 25.80
CA SER A 80 -15.43 28.55 27.10
C SER A 80 -14.63 27.49 27.88
N ARG A 81 -14.51 26.26 27.36
CA ARG A 81 -13.73 25.15 27.94
C ARG A 81 -12.32 25.00 27.35
N VAL A 82 -11.84 25.95 26.54
CA VAL A 82 -10.47 25.93 25.98
C VAL A 82 -9.56 26.87 26.79
N PRO A 83 -8.58 26.36 27.57
CA PRO A 83 -7.65 27.17 28.34
C PRO A 83 -6.78 28.09 27.47
N ILE A 84 -6.27 29.16 28.11
CA ILE A 84 -5.18 29.98 27.57
C ILE A 84 -3.87 29.18 27.76
N SER A 85 -3.29 28.71 26.66
CA SER A 85 -2.10 27.85 26.68
C SER A 85 -0.83 28.62 27.03
N LYS A 86 0.02 28.02 27.87
CA LYS A 86 1.44 28.40 27.95
C LYS A 86 2.14 28.02 26.64
N GLU A 87 3.18 28.77 26.30
CA GLU A 87 3.94 28.60 25.07
C GLU A 87 4.75 27.29 25.08
N ALA A 88 4.94 26.69 23.90
CA ALA A 88 5.67 25.44 23.71
C ALA A 88 6.66 25.58 22.55
N ASP A 89 7.86 24.99 22.65
CA ASP A 89 8.92 25.26 21.68
C ASP A 89 8.69 24.66 20.28
N GLY A 90 8.76 25.53 19.26
CA GLY A 90 8.99 25.12 17.87
C GLY A 90 7.75 24.88 16.99
N PHE A 91 6.58 25.44 17.33
CA PHE A 91 5.40 25.32 16.46
C PHE A 91 5.53 26.15 15.16
N TRP A 92 6.12 27.35 15.20
CA TRP A 92 6.27 28.24 14.03
C TRP A 92 7.18 27.73 12.90
N GLY A 93 8.11 26.81 13.16
CA GLY A 93 9.11 26.35 12.18
C GLY A 93 9.67 24.96 12.50
N SER A 94 10.22 24.25 11.51
CA SER A 94 10.87 22.96 11.75
C SER A 94 12.25 23.15 12.42
N LYS A 95 12.53 22.35 13.46
CA LYS A 95 13.87 22.29 14.09
C LYS A 95 14.94 21.70 13.17
N PHE A 96 14.54 21.08 12.05
CA PHE A 96 15.43 20.50 11.06
C PHE A 96 15.58 21.36 9.80
N ALA A 97 14.80 22.43 9.63
CA ALA A 97 14.76 23.25 8.41
C ALA A 97 16.14 23.75 7.96
N SER A 98 16.99 24.14 8.91
CA SER A 98 18.34 24.64 8.64
C SER A 98 19.26 23.63 7.96
N ARG A 99 18.98 22.32 8.08
CA ARG A 99 19.78 21.23 7.50
C ARG A 99 19.50 20.99 6.02
N PHE A 100 18.41 21.51 5.44
CA PHE A 100 18.00 21.17 4.07
C PHE A 100 17.88 22.40 3.17
N TYR A 101 18.04 22.21 1.86
CA TYR A 101 17.94 23.26 0.85
C TYR A 101 17.43 22.73 -0.50
N GLY A 102 16.82 23.60 -1.30
CA GLY A 102 16.38 23.28 -2.65
C GLY A 102 17.55 23.15 -3.63
N CYS A 103 17.63 22.03 -4.36
CA CYS A 103 18.71 21.72 -5.30
C CYS A 103 18.16 21.23 -6.65
N SER A 104 18.15 22.10 -7.67
CA SER A 104 17.54 21.81 -8.99
C SER A 104 18.51 21.82 -10.17
N ASN A 105 19.83 21.81 -9.93
CA ASN A 105 20.86 21.82 -10.97
C ASN A 105 20.93 20.45 -11.67
N SER A 106 20.90 20.46 -13.01
CA SER A 106 21.02 19.24 -13.83
C SER A 106 22.43 18.63 -13.78
N SER A 107 22.56 17.35 -14.15
CA SER A 107 23.87 16.75 -14.43
C SER A 107 24.55 17.36 -15.66
N SER A 108 25.85 17.08 -15.82
CA SER A 108 26.62 17.36 -17.04
C SER A 108 26.12 16.56 -18.26
N ARG A 109 25.50 15.38 -18.03
CA ARG A 109 24.92 14.54 -19.09
C ARG A 109 23.61 15.12 -19.67
N PHE A 110 22.96 16.05 -18.99
CA PHE A 110 21.71 16.66 -19.44
C PHE A 110 21.93 17.77 -20.48
N LEU A 111 22.14 17.38 -21.74
CA LEU A 111 22.47 18.26 -22.86
C LEU A 111 21.51 19.46 -23.02
N GLY A 112 22.06 20.61 -23.46
CA GLY A 112 21.30 21.84 -23.68
C GLY A 112 20.22 21.73 -24.78
N SER A 113 19.16 22.52 -24.64
CA SER A 113 18.00 22.55 -25.55
C SER A 113 18.38 22.75 -27.02
N SER A 114 19.44 23.52 -27.28
CA SER A 114 19.99 23.83 -28.61
C SER A 114 20.57 22.62 -29.33
N VAL A 115 20.98 21.58 -28.61
CA VAL A 115 21.55 20.34 -29.16
C VAL A 115 20.44 19.33 -29.47
N ILE A 116 19.47 19.20 -28.57
CA ILE A 116 18.46 18.13 -28.61
C ILE A 116 17.18 18.51 -29.37
N THR A 117 16.77 19.78 -29.36
CA THR A 117 15.46 20.20 -29.91
C THR A 117 15.43 20.09 -31.43
N GLN A 118 14.45 19.36 -31.96
CA GLN A 118 14.26 19.19 -33.40
C GLN A 118 13.52 20.41 -33.98
N PRO A 119 13.99 20.98 -35.11
CA PRO A 119 13.53 22.28 -35.61
C PRO A 119 12.11 22.25 -36.19
N ASP A 120 11.59 21.06 -36.54
CA ASP A 120 10.31 20.88 -37.23
C ASP A 120 9.18 20.40 -36.29
N ARG A 121 9.43 20.26 -34.98
CA ARG A 121 8.49 19.67 -34.01
C ARG A 121 7.97 20.71 -33.03
N TYR A 122 6.65 20.89 -32.99
CA TYR A 122 5.96 21.87 -32.15
C TYR A 122 4.88 21.22 -31.30
N LEU A 123 5.00 21.35 -29.98
CA LEU A 123 4.01 20.89 -29.01
C LEU A 123 3.18 22.07 -28.51
N MET A 124 1.85 22.00 -28.68
CA MET A 124 0.89 22.92 -28.07
C MET A 124 0.16 22.21 -26.93
N ILE A 125 0.03 22.87 -25.78
CA ILE A 125 -0.69 22.34 -24.61
C ILE A 125 -1.89 23.24 -24.28
N VAL A 126 -3.01 22.62 -23.90
CA VAL A 126 -4.16 23.28 -23.26
C VAL A 126 -4.39 22.67 -21.87
N THR A 127 -4.04 23.40 -20.82
CA THR A 127 -4.11 22.93 -19.42
C THR A 127 -5.49 23.14 -18.80
N SER A 128 -5.95 22.17 -18.00
CA SER A 128 -7.30 22.10 -17.43
C SER A 128 -7.33 22.41 -15.92
N GLY A 129 -8.54 22.71 -15.41
CA GLY A 129 -8.79 22.94 -13.99
C GLY A 129 -8.51 24.38 -13.52
N GLY A 130 -8.51 24.59 -12.21
CA GLY A 130 -8.17 25.89 -11.60
C GLY A 130 -6.66 26.13 -11.53
N LEU A 131 -6.24 27.35 -11.17
CA LEU A 131 -4.83 27.83 -11.20
C LEU A 131 -3.78 26.77 -10.82
N ASN A 132 -3.96 26.06 -9.70
CA ASN A 132 -2.95 25.11 -9.22
C ASN A 132 -2.92 23.81 -10.05
N GLN A 133 -4.04 23.34 -10.59
CA GLN A 133 -4.05 22.24 -11.58
C GLN A 133 -3.38 22.70 -12.90
N GLN A 134 -3.63 23.94 -13.31
CA GLN A 134 -2.95 24.54 -14.47
C GLN A 134 -1.44 24.67 -14.26
N ARG A 135 -0.96 25.05 -13.06
CA ARG A 135 0.48 25.05 -12.72
C ARG A 135 1.09 23.65 -12.90
N THR A 136 0.47 22.60 -12.36
CA THR A 136 0.88 21.21 -12.60
C THR A 136 0.94 20.87 -14.10
N GLY A 137 -0.11 21.21 -14.86
CA GLY A 137 -0.13 21.00 -16.31
C GLY A 137 0.97 21.75 -17.07
N ILE A 138 1.36 22.95 -16.63
CA ILE A 138 2.47 23.73 -17.22
C ILE A 138 3.83 23.10 -16.89
N ILE A 139 4.00 22.59 -15.66
CA ILE A 139 5.23 21.91 -15.23
C ILE A 139 5.44 20.63 -16.05
N ASP A 140 4.41 19.80 -16.16
CA ASP A 140 4.41 18.59 -17.00
C ASP A 140 4.58 18.91 -18.50
N ALA A 141 4.05 20.04 -18.98
CA ALA A 141 4.15 20.45 -20.39
C ALA A 141 5.59 20.67 -20.86
N VAL A 142 6.42 21.31 -20.03
CA VAL A 142 7.83 21.56 -20.34
C VAL A 142 8.59 20.22 -20.40
N VAL A 143 8.33 19.32 -19.46
CA VAL A 143 9.01 18.02 -19.44
C VAL A 143 8.52 17.09 -20.56
N ALA A 144 7.23 17.14 -20.93
CA ALA A 144 6.72 16.45 -22.11
C ALA A 144 7.34 16.98 -23.42
N ALA A 145 7.56 18.30 -23.54
CA ALA A 145 8.28 18.88 -24.67
C ALA A 145 9.76 18.44 -24.72
N ARG A 146 10.42 18.37 -23.56
CA ARG A 146 11.78 17.81 -23.42
C ARG A 146 11.85 16.36 -23.87
N ILE A 147 10.95 15.50 -23.38
CA ILE A 147 10.87 14.06 -23.74
C ILE A 147 10.68 13.85 -25.25
N LEU A 148 9.93 14.73 -25.91
CA LEU A 148 9.64 14.65 -27.35
C LEU A 148 10.70 15.33 -28.23
N ASN A 149 11.75 15.91 -27.64
CA ASN A 149 12.73 16.77 -28.31
C ASN A 149 12.07 17.88 -29.16
N ALA A 150 11.01 18.49 -28.62
CA ALA A 150 10.11 19.38 -29.34
C ALA A 150 10.17 20.82 -28.82
N THR A 151 9.91 21.78 -29.71
CA THR A 151 9.69 23.18 -29.33
C THR A 151 8.32 23.31 -28.65
N LEU A 152 8.29 23.81 -27.41
CA LEU A 152 7.04 24.11 -26.72
C LEU A 152 6.48 25.46 -27.20
N VAL A 153 5.22 25.49 -27.63
CA VAL A 153 4.47 26.75 -27.75
C VAL A 153 3.88 27.06 -26.38
N VAL A 154 3.98 28.33 -25.92
CA VAL A 154 3.48 28.77 -24.59
C VAL A 154 2.09 28.18 -24.31
N PRO A 155 1.90 27.44 -23.19
CA PRO A 155 0.64 26.74 -22.91
C PRO A 155 -0.57 27.67 -22.88
N LYS A 156 -1.70 27.22 -23.43
CA LYS A 156 -2.99 27.90 -23.28
C LYS A 156 -3.73 27.37 -22.06
N LEU A 157 -4.42 28.26 -21.35
CA LEU A 157 -5.23 27.93 -20.18
C LEU A 157 -6.68 27.63 -20.62
N ASP A 158 -7.36 26.71 -19.94
CA ASP A 158 -8.75 26.36 -20.25
C ASP A 158 -9.76 27.34 -19.62
N GLN A 159 -10.19 28.30 -20.44
CA GLN A 159 -11.17 29.33 -20.12
C GLN A 159 -12.63 28.81 -20.11
N THR A 160 -12.87 27.53 -20.41
CA THR A 160 -14.21 26.93 -20.55
C THR A 160 -14.64 26.05 -19.36
N SER A 161 -13.73 25.76 -18.44
CA SER A 161 -13.97 24.97 -17.22
C SER A 161 -14.87 25.66 -16.19
N PHE A 162 -15.29 24.94 -15.13
CA PHE A 162 -16.10 25.43 -14.00
C PHE A 162 -15.76 26.86 -13.52
N TRP A 163 -14.48 27.21 -13.45
CA TRP A 163 -13.97 28.49 -12.94
C TRP A 163 -14.23 29.68 -13.88
N LYS A 164 -14.47 29.44 -15.18
CA LYS A 164 -14.79 30.44 -16.21
C LYS A 164 -13.85 31.64 -16.28
N ASP A 165 -12.59 31.44 -15.91
CA ASP A 165 -11.59 32.50 -15.90
C ASP A 165 -11.11 32.78 -17.33
N ALA A 166 -11.32 34.00 -17.82
CA ALA A 166 -10.93 34.41 -19.17
C ALA A 166 -9.44 34.79 -19.31
N SER A 167 -8.63 34.65 -18.26
CA SER A 167 -7.20 34.99 -18.29
C SER A 167 -6.41 34.11 -19.25
N ASN A 168 -5.38 34.70 -19.85
CA ASN A 168 -4.37 34.02 -20.66
C ASN A 168 -3.09 33.79 -19.84
N PHE A 169 -2.19 32.94 -20.33
CA PHE A 169 -0.91 32.63 -19.66
C PHE A 169 -0.14 33.90 -19.29
N SER A 170 -0.02 34.85 -20.23
CA SER A 170 0.70 36.13 -20.06
C SER A 170 0.05 37.12 -19.08
N GLU A 171 -1.16 36.85 -18.60
CA GLU A 171 -1.85 37.70 -17.62
C GLU A 171 -1.71 37.17 -16.19
N ILE A 172 -1.21 35.94 -16.04
CA ILE A 172 -0.96 35.28 -14.75
C ILE A 172 0.54 35.06 -14.55
N PHE A 173 1.27 34.63 -15.58
CA PHE A 173 2.69 34.30 -15.52
C PHE A 173 3.52 35.20 -16.45
N ASP A 174 4.75 35.49 -16.03
CA ASP A 174 5.72 36.22 -16.87
C ASP A 174 6.25 35.30 -17.99
N VAL A 175 5.87 35.60 -19.23
CA VAL A 175 6.24 34.80 -20.42
C VAL A 175 7.71 34.96 -20.79
N ASP A 176 8.28 36.15 -20.66
CA ASP A 176 9.65 36.42 -21.08
C ASP A 176 10.64 35.89 -20.05
N TRP A 177 10.28 35.93 -18.76
CA TRP A 177 10.96 35.17 -17.71
C TRP A 177 10.84 33.65 -17.94
N PHE A 178 9.63 33.13 -18.18
CA PHE A 178 9.43 31.69 -18.41
C PHE A 178 10.24 31.15 -19.59
N ILE A 179 10.30 31.88 -20.71
CA ILE A 179 11.10 31.51 -21.89
C ILE A 179 12.61 31.63 -21.60
N SER A 180 13.06 32.74 -21.00
CA SER A 180 14.50 32.97 -20.77
C SER A 180 15.09 32.04 -19.70
N ASN A 181 14.39 31.83 -18.59
CA ASN A 181 14.81 30.97 -17.48
C ASN A 181 14.96 29.51 -17.91
N LEU A 182 14.04 29.00 -18.75
CA LEU A 182 14.03 27.63 -19.24
C LEU A 182 14.75 27.43 -20.58
N SER A 183 15.31 28.49 -21.17
CA SER A 183 15.93 28.48 -22.51
C SER A 183 17.02 27.41 -22.68
N LYS A 184 17.78 27.10 -21.63
CA LYS A 184 18.81 26.05 -21.63
C LYS A 184 18.23 24.64 -21.59
N ASP A 185 17.03 24.46 -21.06
CA ASP A 185 16.38 23.16 -20.87
C ASP A 185 15.50 22.75 -22.05
N VAL A 186 14.64 23.66 -22.51
CA VAL A 186 13.65 23.44 -23.57
C VAL A 186 13.52 24.71 -24.43
N LYS A 187 13.42 24.55 -25.74
CA LYS A 187 13.12 25.67 -26.63
C LYS A 187 11.64 26.03 -26.52
N ILE A 188 11.34 27.25 -26.08
CA ILE A 188 9.96 27.74 -25.90
C ILE A 188 9.73 28.93 -26.84
N VAL A 189 8.57 28.98 -27.50
CA VAL A 189 8.16 30.08 -28.39
C VAL A 189 6.78 30.63 -27.98
N LYS A 190 6.60 31.95 -28.09
CA LYS A 190 5.33 32.61 -27.74
C LYS A 190 4.16 32.10 -28.58
N GLU A 191 4.37 31.97 -29.89
CA GLU A 191 3.37 31.48 -30.85
C GLU A 191 3.99 30.49 -31.85
N LEU A 192 3.15 29.80 -32.63
CA LEU A 192 3.57 28.86 -33.66
C LEU A 192 4.08 29.65 -34.89
N PRO A 193 5.32 29.44 -35.37
CA PRO A 193 5.85 30.17 -36.52
C PRO A 193 5.19 29.73 -37.84
N GLU A 194 5.21 30.63 -38.83
CA GLU A 194 4.77 30.31 -40.19
C GLU A 194 5.81 29.45 -40.92
N ILE A 195 5.44 28.22 -41.26
CA ILE A 195 6.34 27.26 -41.90
C ILE A 195 6.01 27.21 -43.40
N GLY A 196 6.77 27.97 -44.18
CA GLY A 196 6.56 28.10 -45.64
C GLY A 196 5.39 29.02 -46.01
N GLY A 197 5.19 30.12 -45.27
CA GLY A 197 4.15 31.13 -45.55
C GLY A 197 2.71 30.64 -45.33
N LYS A 198 2.52 29.56 -44.56
CA LYS A 198 1.21 29.03 -44.16
C LYS A 198 1.25 28.54 -42.71
N LEU A 199 0.24 28.90 -41.94
CA LEU A 199 0.05 28.40 -40.57
C LEU A 199 -0.39 26.92 -40.61
N ARG A 200 0.42 26.00 -40.05
CA ARG A 200 0.10 24.56 -40.02
C ARG A 200 -0.99 24.26 -39.00
N THR A 201 -2.06 23.58 -39.43
CA THR A 201 -3.19 23.20 -38.58
C THR A 201 -2.77 22.17 -37.51
N PRO A 202 -2.87 22.47 -36.20
CA PRO A 202 -2.44 21.54 -35.15
C PRO A 202 -3.32 20.29 -35.07
N HIS A 203 -2.71 19.11 -35.01
CA HIS A 203 -3.44 17.86 -34.79
C HIS A 203 -3.84 17.74 -33.30
N ARG A 204 -5.14 17.78 -33.02
CA ARG A 204 -5.67 17.64 -31.64
C ARG A 204 -5.70 16.18 -31.20
N MET A 205 -5.17 15.90 -30.02
CA MET A 205 -5.34 14.61 -29.33
C MET A 205 -5.49 14.78 -27.80
N ARG A 206 -5.66 13.67 -27.09
CA ARG A 206 -5.59 13.56 -25.62
C ARG A 206 -4.56 12.49 -25.25
N VAL A 207 -4.06 12.57 -24.02
CA VAL A 207 -3.12 11.61 -23.42
C VAL A 207 -3.77 11.03 -22.15
N PRO A 208 -3.51 9.77 -21.77
CA PRO A 208 -3.92 9.24 -20.46
C PRO A 208 -3.45 10.12 -19.29
N ARG A 209 -4.09 9.97 -18.12
CA ARG A 209 -3.49 10.48 -16.88
C ARG A 209 -2.23 9.67 -16.58
N LYS A 210 -1.25 10.30 -15.91
CA LYS A 210 0.03 9.70 -15.51
C LYS A 210 0.66 8.85 -16.64
N CYS A 211 0.79 9.43 -17.83
CA CYS A 211 1.47 8.80 -18.97
C CYS A 211 3.00 8.88 -18.78
N THR A 212 3.68 7.74 -18.85
CA THR A 212 5.13 7.61 -18.69
C THR A 212 5.92 8.18 -19.88
N GLN A 213 7.24 8.35 -19.73
CA GLN A 213 8.13 8.75 -20.83
C GLN A 213 7.98 7.87 -22.08
N ARG A 214 7.95 6.53 -21.90
CA ARG A 214 7.69 5.56 -22.98
C ARG A 214 6.30 5.75 -23.59
N CYS A 215 5.29 6.11 -22.80
CA CYS A 215 3.95 6.42 -23.30
C CYS A 215 3.90 7.69 -24.17
N TYR A 216 4.66 8.75 -23.83
CA TYR A 216 4.80 9.93 -24.71
C TYR A 216 5.52 9.60 -26.02
N VAL A 217 6.63 8.86 -25.95
CA VAL A 217 7.39 8.43 -27.14
C VAL A 217 6.56 7.50 -28.03
N ASN A 218 5.76 6.59 -27.47
CA ASN A 218 4.97 5.65 -28.27
C ASN A 218 3.66 6.27 -28.83
N ARG A 219 3.04 7.25 -28.14
CA ARG A 219 1.72 7.80 -28.55
C ARG A 219 1.79 9.17 -29.19
N VAL A 220 2.62 10.09 -28.65
CA VAL A 220 2.64 11.50 -29.09
C VAL A 220 3.69 11.73 -30.17
N LEU A 221 4.87 11.09 -30.06
CA LEU A 221 5.93 11.28 -31.06
C LEU A 221 5.53 10.84 -32.48
N PRO A 222 4.83 9.71 -32.74
CA PRO A 222 4.44 9.34 -34.11
C PRO A 222 3.44 10.33 -34.72
N ALA A 223 2.53 10.87 -33.91
CA ALA A 223 1.64 11.95 -34.34
C ALA A 223 2.43 13.24 -34.63
N LEU A 224 3.45 13.56 -33.82
CA LEU A 224 4.30 14.73 -33.98
C LEU A 224 5.21 14.62 -35.22
N LEU A 225 5.77 13.45 -35.51
CA LEU A 225 6.51 13.17 -36.75
C LEU A 225 5.60 13.28 -38.00
N LYS A 226 4.37 12.75 -37.92
CA LYS A 226 3.43 12.74 -39.06
C LYS A 226 2.70 14.09 -39.30
N LYS A 227 2.69 14.99 -38.32
CA LYS A 227 1.91 16.25 -38.36
C LYS A 227 2.71 17.51 -38.06
N HIS A 228 3.92 17.39 -37.52
CA HIS A 228 4.82 18.47 -37.05
C HIS A 228 4.29 19.36 -35.93
N VAL A 229 2.97 19.53 -35.82
CA VAL A 229 2.30 20.34 -34.80
C VAL A 229 1.20 19.52 -34.13
N VAL A 230 1.36 19.20 -32.84
CA VAL A 230 0.38 18.44 -32.06
C VAL A 230 -0.17 19.31 -30.92
N ARG A 231 -1.48 19.25 -30.69
CA ARG A 231 -2.16 19.94 -29.60
C ARG A 231 -2.78 18.94 -28.62
N LEU A 232 -2.21 18.87 -27.42
CA LEU A 232 -2.78 18.08 -26.32
C LEU A 232 -3.83 18.93 -25.59
N THR A 233 -4.97 18.34 -25.24
CA THR A 233 -6.11 19.04 -24.60
C THR A 233 -6.65 18.30 -23.37
N LYS A 234 -7.21 19.04 -22.40
CA LYS A 234 -7.42 18.59 -21.01
C LYS A 234 -6.11 18.08 -20.40
N PHE A 235 -5.08 18.93 -20.38
CA PHE A 235 -3.73 18.59 -19.90
C PHE A 235 -3.54 18.93 -18.40
N ASP A 236 -4.11 18.07 -17.56
CA ASP A 236 -3.93 18.00 -16.10
C ASP A 236 -3.41 16.62 -15.70
N TYR A 237 -2.40 16.51 -14.83
CA TYR A 237 -1.83 15.24 -14.35
C TYR A 237 -1.55 14.21 -15.47
N ARG A 238 -0.92 14.65 -16.57
CA ARG A 238 -0.71 13.83 -17.78
C ARG A 238 0.69 13.26 -17.89
N LEU A 239 1.63 13.65 -17.04
CA LEU A 239 2.96 13.02 -16.97
C LEU A 239 3.04 12.21 -15.66
N ALA A 240 3.64 11.03 -15.73
CA ALA A 240 3.75 10.12 -14.59
C ALA A 240 4.77 10.61 -13.54
N ASN A 241 4.88 9.91 -12.39
CA ASN A 241 5.56 10.44 -11.21
C ASN A 241 7.02 9.98 -11.04
N ARG A 242 7.40 8.76 -11.47
CA ARG A 242 8.80 8.31 -11.52
C ARG A 242 9.46 8.69 -12.86
N LEU A 243 9.97 9.91 -12.95
CA LEU A 243 10.84 10.33 -14.07
C LEU A 243 12.32 10.32 -13.63
N ASP A 244 13.22 10.28 -14.61
CA ASP A 244 14.66 10.43 -14.42
C ASP A 244 15.00 11.67 -13.58
N THR A 245 16.03 11.56 -12.74
CA THR A 245 16.45 12.60 -11.78
C THR A 245 16.58 13.99 -12.42
N ASP A 246 17.11 14.12 -13.64
CA ASP A 246 17.22 15.42 -14.31
C ASP A 246 15.91 15.95 -14.90
N LEU A 247 14.94 15.08 -15.23
CA LEU A 247 13.58 15.48 -15.61
C LEU A 247 12.75 15.91 -14.39
N GLN A 248 12.97 15.29 -13.23
CA GLN A 248 12.40 15.74 -11.95
C GLN A 248 13.01 17.08 -11.51
N LYS A 249 14.34 17.23 -11.63
CA LYS A 249 15.00 18.53 -11.44
C LYS A 249 14.52 19.57 -12.44
N LEU A 250 14.21 19.20 -13.68
CA LEU A 250 13.55 20.09 -14.63
C LEU A 250 12.14 20.49 -14.15
N ARG A 251 11.30 19.56 -13.67
CA ARG A 251 10.02 19.91 -13.03
C ARG A 251 10.24 20.93 -11.89
N CYS A 252 11.30 20.79 -11.09
CA CYS A 252 11.66 21.74 -10.03
C CYS A 252 12.12 23.11 -10.57
N ARG A 253 12.97 23.14 -11.60
CA ARG A 253 13.36 24.39 -12.27
C ARG A 253 12.14 25.14 -12.79
N VAL A 254 11.21 24.44 -13.45
CA VAL A 254 9.96 25.00 -13.95
C VAL A 254 9.06 25.49 -12.79
N ASN A 255 8.80 24.66 -11.78
CA ASN A 255 7.83 25.00 -10.72
C ASN A 255 8.31 26.15 -9.81
N TYR A 256 9.59 26.16 -9.46
CA TYR A 256 10.13 27.02 -8.41
C TYR A 256 10.84 28.27 -8.93
N HIS A 257 11.46 28.21 -10.11
CA HIS A 257 12.20 29.34 -10.71
C HIS A 257 11.52 29.88 -11.98
N GLY A 258 11.13 29.01 -12.93
CA GLY A 258 10.62 29.42 -14.23
C GLY A 258 9.17 29.94 -14.23
N LEU A 259 8.27 29.34 -13.45
CA LEU A 259 6.84 29.67 -13.43
C LEU A 259 6.51 30.78 -12.39
N ARG A 260 7.08 31.95 -12.67
CA ARG A 260 6.91 33.22 -11.95
C ARG A 260 5.57 33.88 -12.29
N PHE A 261 4.93 34.58 -11.35
CA PHE A 261 3.71 35.35 -11.64
C PHE A 261 4.06 36.68 -12.33
N THR A 262 3.08 37.36 -12.94
CA THR A 262 3.28 38.72 -13.45
C THR A 262 3.57 39.71 -12.32
N GLY A 263 4.40 40.74 -12.57
CA GLY A 263 4.80 41.73 -11.55
C GLY A 263 3.63 42.36 -10.80
N LEU A 264 2.53 42.68 -11.51
CA LEU A 264 1.28 43.18 -10.92
C LEU A 264 0.69 42.24 -9.84
N ILE A 265 0.78 40.92 -10.04
CA ILE A 265 0.32 39.91 -9.06
C ILE A 265 1.32 39.79 -7.91
N GLU A 266 2.62 39.84 -8.20
CA GLU A 266 3.68 39.76 -7.17
C GLU A 266 3.68 40.98 -6.24
N GLU A 267 3.66 42.19 -6.79
CA GLU A 267 3.59 43.46 -6.05
C GLU A 267 2.40 43.49 -5.10
N MET A 268 1.21 43.07 -5.56
CA MET A 268 0.02 43.03 -4.71
C MET A 268 0.08 41.91 -3.68
N GLY A 269 0.64 40.75 -4.02
CA GLY A 269 0.85 39.64 -3.09
C GLY A 269 1.82 39.99 -1.95
N GLU A 270 2.95 40.62 -2.26
CA GLU A 270 3.91 41.11 -1.26
C GLU A 270 3.31 42.25 -0.41
N LYS A 271 2.49 43.15 -1.00
CA LYS A 271 1.75 44.17 -0.24
C LYS A 271 0.79 43.57 0.79
N LEU A 272 0.15 42.44 0.45
CA LEU A 272 -0.71 41.69 1.38
C LEU A 272 0.13 41.00 2.48
N ILE A 273 1.30 40.44 2.15
CA ILE A 273 2.24 39.88 3.15
C ILE A 273 2.71 40.99 4.11
N GLN A 274 3.16 42.14 3.58
CA GLN A 274 3.62 43.28 4.38
C GLN A 274 2.54 43.71 5.38
N ARG A 275 1.29 43.87 4.93
CA ARG A 275 0.15 44.24 5.81
C ARG A 275 -0.23 43.18 6.85
N MET A 276 0.14 41.91 6.66
CA MET A 276 0.07 40.90 7.71
C MET A 276 1.23 41.03 8.71
N ARG A 277 2.45 41.31 8.23
CA ARG A 277 3.65 41.52 9.06
C ARG A 277 3.58 42.79 9.91
N GLU A 278 2.99 43.86 9.39
CA GLU A 278 2.67 45.10 10.12
C GLU A 278 1.73 44.88 11.31
N ARG A 279 0.91 43.82 11.26
CA ARG A 279 -0.05 43.47 12.33
C ARG A 279 0.53 42.49 13.35
N SER A 280 1.43 41.59 12.93
CA SER A 280 2.08 40.61 13.81
C SER A 280 3.40 40.13 13.23
N LYS A 281 4.40 39.97 14.10
CA LYS A 281 5.71 39.38 13.75
C LYS A 281 5.55 38.02 13.04
N HIS A 282 4.63 37.17 13.51
CA HIS A 282 4.30 35.90 12.87
C HIS A 282 2.79 35.79 12.58
N PHE A 283 2.43 35.16 11.46
CA PHE A 283 1.04 34.90 11.09
C PHE A 283 0.85 33.52 10.46
N ILE A 284 -0.36 32.99 10.60
CA ILE A 284 -0.79 31.77 9.90
C ILE A 284 -1.44 32.17 8.58
N ALA A 285 -1.14 31.47 7.49
CA ALA A 285 -2.02 31.44 6.32
C ALA A 285 -2.79 30.11 6.31
N LEU A 286 -4.12 30.18 6.42
CA LEU A 286 -5.03 29.05 6.40
C LEU A 286 -5.70 28.95 5.03
N HIS A 287 -5.36 27.94 4.24
CA HIS A 287 -6.14 27.57 3.05
C HIS A 287 -7.38 26.80 3.50
N LEU A 288 -8.52 27.49 3.50
CA LEU A 288 -9.81 27.02 3.97
C LEU A 288 -10.69 26.66 2.77
N ARG A 289 -10.40 25.51 2.17
CA ARG A 289 -11.17 24.96 1.04
C ARG A 289 -12.48 24.37 1.56
N PHE A 290 -13.43 25.26 1.85
CA PHE A 290 -14.76 24.98 2.41
C PHE A 290 -15.87 25.63 1.55
N GLU A 291 -15.61 25.76 0.25
CA GLU A 291 -16.54 26.32 -0.73
C GLU A 291 -17.55 25.27 -1.25
N PRO A 292 -18.73 25.68 -1.76
CA PRO A 292 -19.84 24.76 -2.09
C PRO A 292 -19.49 23.65 -3.09
N ASP A 293 -18.53 23.89 -3.99
CA ASP A 293 -18.07 22.92 -4.98
C ASP A 293 -17.35 21.73 -4.33
N MET A 294 -16.47 21.98 -3.34
CA MET A 294 -15.75 20.93 -2.61
C MET A 294 -16.62 20.18 -1.62
N LEU A 295 -17.56 20.87 -0.96
CA LEU A 295 -18.51 20.20 -0.07
C LEU A 295 -19.51 19.36 -0.87
N ALA A 296 -19.85 19.77 -2.09
CA ALA A 296 -20.56 18.94 -3.05
C ALA A 296 -19.71 17.73 -3.48
N PHE A 297 -18.53 17.96 -4.07
CA PHE A 297 -17.67 16.91 -4.63
C PHE A 297 -17.24 15.85 -3.60
N SER A 298 -16.95 16.24 -2.36
CA SER A 298 -16.53 15.29 -1.31
C SER A 298 -17.63 14.34 -0.82
N GLY A 299 -18.91 14.58 -1.18
CA GLY A 299 -20.05 13.72 -0.78
C GLY A 299 -20.46 13.82 0.70
N CYS A 300 -19.72 14.58 1.51
CA CYS A 300 -19.84 14.63 2.96
C CYS A 300 -21.12 15.34 3.45
N TYR A 301 -21.39 15.25 4.75
CA TYR A 301 -22.48 15.95 5.44
C TYR A 301 -21.94 16.67 6.68
N TYR A 302 -22.35 17.92 6.88
CA TYR A 302 -21.78 18.84 7.87
C TYR A 302 -22.77 19.34 8.93
N GLY A 303 -24.00 18.81 8.93
CA GLY A 303 -25.01 19.08 9.96
C GLY A 303 -26.03 20.17 9.62
N GLY A 304 -25.93 20.81 8.45
CA GLY A 304 -26.84 21.87 7.97
C GLY A 304 -28.23 21.38 7.52
N GLY A 305 -28.61 20.16 7.90
CA GLY A 305 -29.94 19.59 7.67
C GLY A 305 -30.31 19.42 6.20
N GLU A 306 -31.61 19.46 5.93
CA GLU A 306 -32.14 19.25 4.58
C GLU A 306 -31.82 20.42 3.62
N LYS A 307 -31.51 21.61 4.17
CA LYS A 307 -31.01 22.74 3.39
C LYS A 307 -29.66 22.41 2.74
N GLU A 308 -28.70 21.96 3.54
CA GLU A 308 -27.37 21.55 3.05
C GLU A 308 -27.48 20.44 2.00
N ARG A 309 -28.27 19.41 2.28
CA ARG A 309 -28.48 18.28 1.35
C ARG A 309 -29.07 18.72 0.02
N LYS A 310 -30.05 19.63 0.03
CA LYS A 310 -30.67 20.18 -1.18
C LYS A 310 -29.71 21.07 -1.97
N GLU A 311 -28.97 21.95 -1.30
CA GLU A 311 -28.05 22.90 -1.93
C GLU A 311 -26.81 22.19 -2.51
N LEU A 312 -26.10 21.42 -1.70
CA LEU A 312 -24.94 20.65 -2.18
C LEU A 312 -25.37 19.53 -3.13
N GLY A 313 -26.52 18.91 -2.92
CA GLY A 313 -27.11 17.90 -3.82
C GLY A 313 -27.45 18.45 -5.21
N ALA A 314 -27.86 19.72 -5.33
CA ALA A 314 -28.07 20.37 -6.62
C ALA A 314 -26.76 20.60 -7.39
N ILE A 315 -25.64 20.84 -6.67
CA ILE A 315 -24.31 20.97 -7.26
C ILE A 315 -23.76 19.58 -7.64
N ARG A 316 -23.95 18.56 -6.78
CA ARG A 316 -23.50 17.16 -6.99
C ARG A 316 -23.95 16.57 -8.32
N LYS A 317 -25.16 16.92 -8.80
CA LYS A 317 -25.73 16.47 -10.10
C LYS A 317 -24.87 16.76 -11.33
N ARG A 318 -23.82 17.58 -11.22
CA ARG A 318 -22.86 17.88 -12.30
C ARG A 318 -21.82 16.77 -12.52
N TRP A 319 -21.61 15.90 -11.53
CA TRP A 319 -20.65 14.78 -11.62
C TRP A 319 -21.41 13.46 -11.76
N LYS A 320 -21.66 13.02 -12.99
CA LYS A 320 -22.44 11.79 -13.30
C LYS A 320 -21.85 10.52 -12.66
N THR A 321 -20.53 10.49 -12.43
CA THR A 321 -19.79 9.38 -11.79
C THR A 321 -19.74 9.47 -10.25
N LEU A 322 -20.26 10.53 -9.64
CA LEU A 322 -20.19 10.73 -8.18
C LEU A 322 -21.36 10.03 -7.48
N HIS A 323 -21.26 8.71 -7.36
CA HIS A 323 -22.26 7.87 -6.69
C HIS A 323 -22.50 8.29 -5.23
N ALA A 324 -23.65 7.87 -4.67
CA ALA A 324 -24.11 8.23 -3.34
C ALA A 324 -23.29 7.57 -2.20
N ILE A 325 -22.08 8.07 -1.99
CA ILE A 325 -21.22 7.72 -0.86
C ILE A 325 -21.97 7.98 0.45
N ASN A 326 -21.93 7.01 1.38
CA ASN A 326 -22.36 7.22 2.77
C ASN A 326 -21.57 8.43 3.35
N PRO A 327 -22.20 9.58 3.64
CA PRO A 327 -21.47 10.82 3.96
C PRO A 327 -20.60 10.73 5.22
N GLU A 328 -20.98 9.84 6.13
CA GLU A 328 -20.29 9.59 7.39
C GLU A 328 -19.10 8.61 7.21
N LYS A 329 -19.19 7.67 6.27
CA LYS A 329 -18.03 6.86 5.81
C LYS A 329 -16.94 7.79 5.25
N GLY A 330 -17.32 8.83 4.50
CA GLY A 330 -16.41 9.87 4.01
C GLY A 330 -15.65 10.57 5.15
N ARG A 331 -16.36 11.03 6.20
CA ARG A 331 -15.72 11.71 7.35
C ARG A 331 -14.83 10.74 8.13
N ARG A 332 -15.31 9.51 8.40
CA ARG A 332 -14.54 8.44 9.08
C ARG A 332 -13.26 8.02 8.33
N GLN A 333 -13.26 8.06 6.99
CA GLN A 333 -12.08 7.77 6.18
C GLN A 333 -11.11 8.97 6.03
N GLY A 334 -11.48 10.16 6.52
CA GLY A 334 -10.67 11.38 6.37
C GLY A 334 -10.73 12.01 4.97
N ARG A 335 -11.70 11.63 4.13
CA ARG A 335 -11.87 12.13 2.75
C ARG A 335 -12.56 13.50 2.68
N CYS A 336 -12.99 14.04 3.82
CA CYS A 336 -13.76 15.28 3.91
C CYS A 336 -12.90 16.45 4.41
N PRO A 337 -13.01 17.64 3.82
CA PRO A 337 -12.52 18.88 4.43
C PRO A 337 -12.96 19.03 5.89
N LEU A 338 -12.06 19.54 6.74
CA LEU A 338 -12.39 19.97 8.10
C LEU A 338 -13.22 21.26 8.07
N THR A 339 -14.15 21.40 9.02
CA THR A 339 -14.88 22.65 9.28
C THR A 339 -13.96 23.71 9.90
N PRO A 340 -14.33 25.01 9.85
CA PRO A 340 -13.57 26.05 10.55
C PRO A 340 -13.46 25.81 12.06
N GLU A 341 -14.44 25.15 12.68
CA GLU A 341 -14.36 24.75 14.10
C GLU A 341 -13.32 23.64 14.33
N GLU A 342 -13.35 22.58 13.51
CA GLU A 342 -12.40 21.46 13.60
C GLU A 342 -10.95 21.95 13.39
N VAL A 343 -10.72 22.88 12.44
CA VAL A 343 -9.44 23.56 12.24
C VAL A 343 -9.05 24.41 13.46
N GLY A 344 -10.00 25.18 14.01
CA GLY A 344 -9.76 26.03 15.19
C GLY A 344 -9.36 25.20 16.41
N LEU A 345 -10.07 24.11 16.69
CA LEU A 345 -9.74 23.14 17.74
C LEU A 345 -8.35 22.53 17.54
N MET A 346 -8.01 22.13 16.30
CA MET A 346 -6.69 21.59 15.97
C MET A 346 -5.57 22.61 16.27
N LEU A 347 -5.70 23.86 15.81
CA LEU A 347 -4.68 24.89 16.02
C LEU A 347 -4.51 25.27 17.50
N ARG A 348 -5.62 25.43 18.24
CA ARG A 348 -5.61 25.64 19.69
C ARG A 348 -4.90 24.50 20.42
N ALA A 349 -5.17 23.25 20.02
CA ALA A 349 -4.55 22.06 20.61
C ALA A 349 -3.05 21.94 20.30
N LEU A 350 -2.64 22.28 19.08
CA LEU A 350 -1.22 22.35 18.69
C LEU A 350 -0.43 23.41 19.48
N GLY A 351 -1.11 24.44 20.02
CA GLY A 351 -0.53 25.43 20.93
C GLY A 351 -0.66 26.88 20.49
N TYR A 352 -1.29 27.15 19.34
CA TYR A 352 -1.48 28.52 18.85
C TYR A 352 -2.43 29.31 19.76
N ARG A 353 -1.96 30.46 20.26
CA ARG A 353 -2.72 31.40 21.08
C ARG A 353 -3.77 32.16 20.25
N ASN A 354 -4.77 32.75 20.92
CA ASN A 354 -5.94 33.39 20.28
C ASN A 354 -5.62 34.76 19.66
N ASP A 355 -4.55 35.41 20.13
CA ASP A 355 -4.03 36.66 19.55
C ASP A 355 -3.29 36.44 18.22
N VAL A 356 -3.01 35.19 17.82
CA VAL A 356 -2.40 34.86 16.54
C VAL A 356 -3.25 35.37 15.37
N HIS A 357 -2.63 36.14 14.49
CA HIS A 357 -3.23 36.60 13.25
C HIS A 357 -3.29 35.46 12.22
N ILE A 358 -4.47 35.26 11.63
CA ILE A 358 -4.70 34.24 10.59
C ILE A 358 -5.20 34.93 9.32
N TYR A 359 -4.44 34.83 8.23
CA TYR A 359 -4.92 35.10 6.88
C TYR A 359 -5.70 33.88 6.38
N VAL A 360 -6.94 34.04 5.95
CA VAL A 360 -7.79 32.98 5.39
C VAL A 360 -7.79 33.07 3.87
N ALA A 361 -7.14 32.11 3.24
CA ALA A 361 -7.13 31.89 1.81
C ALA A 361 -8.31 30.97 1.43
N SER A 362 -9.34 31.53 0.82
CA SER A 362 -10.50 30.81 0.29
C SER A 362 -11.18 31.58 -0.85
N GLY A 363 -12.03 30.86 -1.58
CA GLY A 363 -13.16 31.45 -2.31
C GLY A 363 -14.36 31.73 -1.40
N GLU A 364 -15.57 31.63 -1.95
CA GLU A 364 -16.83 31.79 -1.21
C GLU A 364 -17.07 30.60 -0.26
N ILE A 365 -16.90 30.83 1.05
CA ILE A 365 -17.11 29.81 2.09
C ILE A 365 -18.61 29.49 2.21
N TYR A 366 -18.98 28.20 2.14
CA TYR A 366 -20.37 27.77 2.28
C TYR A 366 -20.94 28.17 3.65
N GLY A 367 -22.07 28.90 3.66
CA GLY A 367 -22.68 29.48 4.86
C GLY A 367 -21.99 30.75 5.41
N GLY A 368 -20.92 31.21 4.76
CA GLY A 368 -20.27 32.50 4.98
C GLY A 368 -19.89 32.79 6.43
N ALA A 369 -20.25 33.98 6.92
CA ALA A 369 -19.87 34.48 8.24
C ALA A 369 -20.35 33.58 9.40
N ARG A 370 -21.47 32.84 9.25
CA ARG A 370 -21.94 31.89 10.27
C ARG A 370 -20.97 30.72 10.41
N THR A 371 -20.50 30.17 9.29
CA THR A 371 -19.57 29.03 9.25
C THR A 371 -18.18 29.42 9.77
N LEU A 372 -17.76 30.67 9.56
CA LEU A 372 -16.50 31.21 10.11
C LEU A 372 -16.57 31.57 11.61
N ALA A 373 -17.76 31.72 12.20
CA ALA A 373 -17.91 32.23 13.57
C ALA A 373 -17.16 31.40 14.65
N PRO A 374 -17.15 30.05 14.61
CA PRO A 374 -16.38 29.26 15.58
C PRO A 374 -14.86 29.47 15.46
N LEU A 375 -14.33 29.57 14.24
CA LEU A 375 -12.91 29.85 14.01
C LEU A 375 -12.54 31.24 14.53
N LYS A 376 -13.40 32.24 14.30
CA LYS A 376 -13.22 33.61 14.81
C LYS A 376 -13.32 33.69 16.34
N ALA A 377 -14.06 32.79 16.99
CA ALA A 377 -14.11 32.69 18.44
C ALA A 377 -12.81 32.11 19.03
N PHE A 378 -12.14 31.18 18.33
CA PHE A 378 -10.81 30.69 18.73
C PHE A 378 -9.67 31.67 18.42
N PHE A 379 -9.80 32.43 17.32
CA PHE A 379 -8.81 33.41 16.84
C PHE A 379 -9.52 34.67 16.32
N PRO A 380 -9.73 35.71 17.15
CA PRO A 380 -10.44 36.93 16.73
C PRO A 380 -9.79 37.67 15.56
N ASN A 381 -8.46 37.54 15.43
CA ASN A 381 -7.62 38.20 14.44
C ASN A 381 -7.62 37.48 13.07
N LEU A 382 -8.81 37.20 12.52
CA LEU A 382 -8.96 36.70 11.15
C LEU A 382 -8.91 37.84 10.12
N HIS A 383 -8.18 37.60 9.04
CA HIS A 383 -8.02 38.51 7.90
C HIS A 383 -8.27 37.75 6.58
N THR A 384 -8.77 38.43 5.55
CA THR A 384 -8.74 37.98 4.15
C THR A 384 -8.14 39.07 3.29
N LYS A 385 -7.77 38.79 2.03
CA LYS A 385 -7.38 39.82 1.05
C LYS A 385 -8.32 41.03 1.04
N GLU A 386 -9.63 40.80 1.07
CA GLU A 386 -10.67 41.85 1.10
C GLU A 386 -10.70 42.68 2.40
N THR A 387 -10.15 42.20 3.52
CA THR A 387 -10.07 42.96 4.78
C THR A 387 -8.73 43.67 5.00
N ILE A 388 -7.71 43.34 4.19
CA ILE A 388 -6.37 43.98 4.25
C ILE A 388 -5.98 44.67 2.94
N SER A 389 -6.94 44.97 2.07
CA SER A 389 -6.76 45.83 0.90
C SER A 389 -8.04 46.56 0.52
N SER A 390 -7.91 47.62 -0.28
CA SER A 390 -9.06 48.37 -0.76
C SER A 390 -9.72 47.68 -1.97
N LYS A 391 -10.96 48.05 -2.29
CA LYS A 391 -11.67 47.49 -3.46
C LYS A 391 -11.00 47.89 -4.78
N GLU A 392 -10.38 49.05 -4.79
CA GLU A 392 -9.64 49.64 -5.90
C GLU A 392 -8.32 48.90 -6.12
N GLU A 393 -7.62 48.53 -5.04
CA GLU A 393 -6.42 47.67 -5.10
C GLU A 393 -6.74 46.26 -5.63
N LEU A 394 -7.89 45.68 -5.26
CA LEU A 394 -8.31 44.36 -5.77
C LEU A 394 -9.00 44.41 -7.14
N ALA A 395 -9.39 45.58 -7.65
CA ALA A 395 -10.15 45.72 -8.90
C ALA A 395 -9.49 45.08 -10.15
N PRO A 396 -8.15 45.08 -10.33
CA PRO A 396 -7.49 44.39 -11.45
C PRO A 396 -7.60 42.86 -11.40
N PHE A 397 -7.78 42.29 -10.21
CA PHE A 397 -7.72 40.84 -9.96
C PHE A 397 -9.11 40.23 -9.75
N SER A 398 -10.04 40.97 -9.13
CA SER A 398 -11.32 40.47 -8.60
C SER A 398 -12.28 39.85 -9.63
N LYS A 399 -12.09 40.14 -10.92
CA LYS A 399 -12.85 39.53 -12.03
C LYS A 399 -12.34 38.14 -12.45
N TYR A 400 -11.19 37.72 -11.92
CA TYR A 400 -10.44 36.53 -12.38
C TYR A 400 -10.06 35.65 -11.19
N SER A 401 -10.80 34.55 -11.00
CA SER A 401 -10.60 33.58 -9.91
C SER A 401 -9.14 33.10 -9.77
N SER A 402 -8.43 32.91 -10.88
CA SER A 402 -7.03 32.46 -10.93
C SER A 402 -6.05 33.57 -10.54
N ARG A 403 -6.37 34.85 -10.78
CA ARG A 403 -5.55 35.98 -10.30
C ARG A 403 -5.75 36.19 -8.80
N MET A 404 -6.99 36.08 -8.31
CA MET A 404 -7.28 36.11 -6.87
C MET A 404 -6.61 34.94 -6.13
N ALA A 405 -6.65 33.73 -6.68
CA ALA A 405 -5.97 32.56 -6.13
C ALA A 405 -4.43 32.67 -6.19
N ALA A 406 -3.88 33.46 -7.11
CA ALA A 406 -2.44 33.74 -7.16
C ALA A 406 -1.99 34.68 -6.02
N LEU A 407 -2.81 35.68 -5.65
CA LEU A 407 -2.59 36.49 -4.46
C LEU A 407 -2.61 35.64 -3.18
N ASP A 408 -3.62 34.76 -3.04
CA ASP A 408 -3.68 33.82 -1.92
C ASP A 408 -2.46 32.87 -1.89
N PHE A 409 -1.98 32.41 -3.04
CA PHE A 409 -0.78 31.57 -3.15
C PHE A 409 0.48 32.28 -2.63
N ILE A 410 0.68 33.55 -3.01
CA ILE A 410 1.82 34.35 -2.55
C ILE A 410 1.76 34.52 -1.03
N VAL A 411 0.61 34.95 -0.47
CA VAL A 411 0.46 35.12 0.99
C VAL A 411 0.65 33.80 1.75
N CYS A 412 0.25 32.66 1.17
CA CYS A 412 0.48 31.33 1.77
C CYS A 412 1.93 30.83 1.66
N ASP A 413 2.75 31.32 0.73
CA ASP A 413 4.20 31.09 0.72
C ASP A 413 4.92 32.07 1.68
N GLY A 414 4.43 33.30 1.81
CA GLY A 414 4.98 34.34 2.70
C GLY A 414 4.73 34.16 4.20
N SER A 415 3.81 33.27 4.60
CA SER A 415 3.48 33.02 6.02
C SER A 415 4.51 32.12 6.73
N ASP A 416 4.62 32.26 8.05
CA ASP A 416 5.50 31.42 8.87
C ASP A 416 4.98 29.98 8.93
N ALA A 417 3.69 29.85 9.22
CA ALA A 417 2.94 28.60 9.13
C ALA A 417 1.88 28.70 8.04
N PHE A 418 1.90 27.73 7.13
CA PHE A 418 0.79 27.43 6.23
C PHE A 418 -0.04 26.31 6.85
N VAL A 419 -1.36 26.42 6.82
CA VAL A 419 -2.31 25.46 7.40
C VAL A 419 -3.37 25.14 6.35
N THR A 420 -3.85 23.90 6.31
CA THR A 420 -4.95 23.50 5.42
C THR A 420 -6.08 22.81 6.17
N ASN A 421 -7.30 22.88 5.64
CA ASN A 421 -8.43 22.05 6.08
C ASN A 421 -8.62 20.79 5.21
N ASN A 422 -7.96 20.71 4.06
CA ASN A 422 -8.04 19.65 3.06
C ASN A 422 -6.72 19.59 2.24
N ASN A 423 -6.32 18.41 1.75
CA ASN A 423 -5.08 18.22 0.98
C ASN A 423 -5.27 18.44 -0.54
N GLY A 424 -5.93 19.54 -0.92
CA GLY A 424 -6.20 19.87 -2.33
C GLY A 424 -4.97 20.34 -3.11
N ASN A 425 -5.13 20.60 -4.40
CA ASN A 425 -4.02 20.88 -5.34
C ASN A 425 -3.13 22.08 -4.92
N MET A 426 -3.74 23.11 -4.31
CA MET A 426 -3.01 24.25 -3.73
C MET A 426 -2.18 23.87 -2.49
N ALA A 427 -2.71 22.97 -1.65
CA ALA A 427 -2.00 22.46 -0.48
C ALA A 427 -0.70 21.73 -0.88
N LYS A 428 -0.81 20.87 -1.90
CA LYS A 428 0.33 20.11 -2.46
C LYS A 428 1.43 21.03 -2.96
N ILE A 429 1.13 21.89 -3.95
CA ILE A 429 2.15 22.75 -4.59
C ILE A 429 2.82 23.68 -3.56
N LEU A 430 2.06 24.22 -2.60
CA LEU A 430 2.63 25.03 -1.52
C LEU A 430 3.46 24.19 -0.54
N ALA A 431 3.08 22.95 -0.21
CA ALA A 431 3.92 22.08 0.61
C ALA A 431 5.28 21.80 -0.06
N GLY A 432 5.29 21.41 -1.35
CA GLY A 432 6.53 21.19 -2.08
C GLY A 432 7.39 22.46 -2.21
N ARG A 433 6.75 23.61 -2.48
CA ARG A 433 7.44 24.92 -2.55
C ARG A 433 8.02 25.35 -1.20
N ARG A 434 7.27 25.18 -0.11
CA ARG A 434 7.69 25.54 1.26
C ARG A 434 8.75 24.58 1.80
N ARG A 435 8.80 23.32 1.33
CA ARG A 435 9.97 22.43 1.50
C ARG A 435 11.19 23.00 0.76
N TYR A 436 11.09 23.16 -0.56
CA TYR A 436 12.20 23.60 -1.42
C TYR A 436 12.84 24.92 -0.93
N PHE A 437 12.03 25.94 -0.63
CA PHE A 437 12.49 27.22 -0.09
C PHE A 437 12.60 27.22 1.45
N GLY A 438 13.45 26.32 1.97
CA GLY A 438 13.92 26.39 3.36
C GLY A 438 13.00 25.78 4.42
N HIS A 439 12.14 24.83 4.06
CA HIS A 439 11.32 24.02 4.99
C HIS A 439 10.46 24.84 5.97
N LYS A 440 9.70 25.80 5.42
CA LYS A 440 8.71 26.59 6.16
C LYS A 440 7.56 25.69 6.66
N ARG A 441 7.08 25.95 7.89
CA ARG A 441 6.06 25.13 8.58
C ARG A 441 4.79 24.97 7.72
N THR A 442 4.33 23.73 7.52
CA THR A 442 3.19 23.41 6.65
C THR A 442 2.31 22.33 7.29
N ILE A 443 1.26 22.75 7.98
CA ILE A 443 0.40 21.89 8.80
C ILE A 443 -0.79 21.40 7.97
N ARG A 444 -0.88 20.09 7.82
CA ARG A 444 -1.98 19.40 7.15
C ARG A 444 -2.78 18.63 8.20
N PRO A 445 -4.09 18.41 8.03
CA PRO A 445 -4.88 17.68 9.01
C PRO A 445 -4.74 16.16 8.78
N ASN A 446 -4.38 15.41 9.81
CA ASN A 446 -4.55 13.95 9.83
C ASN A 446 -6.04 13.61 9.99
N ALA A 447 -6.85 13.94 8.97
CA ALA A 447 -8.31 14.03 9.06
C ALA A 447 -8.95 12.73 9.59
N LYS A 448 -8.45 11.56 9.17
CA LYS A 448 -8.90 10.23 9.62
C LYS A 448 -8.77 10.06 11.14
N ARG A 449 -7.65 10.47 11.73
CA ARG A 449 -7.43 10.38 13.20
C ARG A 449 -8.04 11.55 13.96
N LEU A 450 -7.98 12.77 13.41
CA LEU A 450 -8.56 13.97 14.01
C LEU A 450 -10.08 13.88 14.15
N TYR A 451 -10.80 13.37 13.14
CA TYR A 451 -12.27 13.24 13.20
C TYR A 451 -12.71 12.43 14.42
N SER A 452 -12.18 11.20 14.58
CA SER A 452 -12.49 10.35 15.74
C SER A 452 -12.13 11.00 17.09
N LEU A 453 -11.00 11.72 17.15
CA LEU A 453 -10.56 12.41 18.36
C LEU A 453 -11.43 13.64 18.71
N ILE A 454 -11.88 14.41 17.70
CA ILE A 454 -12.74 15.58 17.88
C ILE A 454 -14.16 15.13 18.27
N SER A 455 -14.73 14.10 17.63
CA SER A 455 -16.02 13.52 18.04
C SER A 455 -16.02 13.06 19.51
N ASN A 456 -14.90 12.51 19.99
CA ASN A 456 -14.74 12.08 21.38
C ASN A 456 -14.27 13.19 22.35
N ARG A 457 -14.09 14.45 21.90
CA ARG A 457 -13.55 15.56 22.73
C ARG A 457 -14.30 15.77 24.04
N ARG A 458 -15.63 15.58 24.06
CA ARG A 458 -16.47 15.75 25.26
C ARG A 458 -16.15 14.76 26.39
N ASN A 459 -15.50 13.64 26.08
CA ASN A 459 -15.20 12.55 27.02
C ASN A 459 -13.77 12.64 27.61
N MET A 460 -13.07 13.77 27.46
CA MET A 460 -11.70 13.94 27.96
C MET A 460 -11.37 15.39 28.35
N SER A 461 -10.34 15.57 29.18
CA SER A 461 -9.83 16.91 29.53
C SER A 461 -9.14 17.59 28.33
N TRP A 462 -9.02 18.92 28.37
CA TRP A 462 -8.33 19.67 27.32
C TRP A 462 -6.85 19.24 27.15
N ASP A 463 -6.15 18.94 28.24
CA ASP A 463 -4.74 18.54 28.17
C ASP A 463 -4.59 17.13 27.57
N SER A 464 -5.52 16.21 27.87
CA SER A 464 -5.61 14.91 27.21
C SER A 464 -5.93 15.05 25.72
N PHE A 465 -6.93 15.86 25.37
CA PHE A 465 -7.30 16.16 23.98
C PHE A 465 -6.13 16.78 23.20
N SER A 466 -5.50 17.82 23.75
CA SER A 466 -4.43 18.54 23.06
C SER A 466 -3.12 17.74 22.94
N SER A 467 -2.78 16.94 23.96
CA SER A 467 -1.70 15.94 23.86
C SER A 467 -1.97 14.91 22.76
N ARG A 468 -3.19 14.35 22.70
CA ARG A 468 -3.61 13.41 21.65
C ARG A 468 -3.61 14.05 20.26
N VAL A 469 -4.03 15.31 20.10
CA VAL A 469 -3.95 16.05 18.82
C VAL A 469 -2.50 16.19 18.36
N ARG A 470 -1.59 16.63 19.25
CA ARG A 470 -0.15 16.73 18.92
C ARG A 470 0.44 15.38 18.54
N MET A 471 0.01 14.30 19.19
CA MET A 471 0.43 12.94 18.87
C MET A 471 -0.04 12.50 17.48
N VAL A 472 -1.31 12.68 17.11
CA VAL A 472 -1.82 12.27 15.78
C VAL A 472 -1.37 13.18 14.65
N GLN A 473 -0.96 14.42 14.95
CA GLN A 473 -0.37 15.36 13.98
C GLN A 473 1.13 15.13 13.73
N LYS A 474 1.81 14.24 14.45
CA LYS A 474 3.17 13.80 14.07
C LYS A 474 3.12 13.23 12.64
N GLY A 475 4.03 13.69 11.78
CA GLY A 475 4.04 13.31 10.36
C GLY A 475 3.10 14.12 9.45
N PHE A 476 2.49 15.21 9.94
CA PHE A 476 1.61 16.10 9.15
C PHE A 476 1.92 17.60 9.33
N MET A 477 3.18 17.93 9.69
CA MET A 477 3.58 19.28 10.11
C MET A 477 4.52 20.00 9.12
N GLY A 478 4.88 19.42 7.98
CA GLY A 478 5.83 20.03 7.04
C GLY A 478 7.29 19.82 7.46
N GLU A 479 7.62 18.64 7.99
CA GLU A 479 8.99 18.29 8.39
C GLU A 479 9.78 17.77 7.17
N PRO A 480 11.10 18.03 7.04
CA PRO A 480 11.84 17.74 5.81
C PRO A 480 11.73 16.29 5.31
N LYS A 481 11.86 15.31 6.22
CA LYS A 481 11.76 13.86 5.97
C LYS A 481 10.41 13.26 6.44
N GLU A 482 9.33 14.01 6.28
CA GLU A 482 7.95 13.61 6.66
C GLU A 482 7.39 12.43 5.84
N LEU A 483 7.82 12.31 4.58
CA LEU A 483 7.48 11.23 3.67
C LEU A 483 8.77 10.51 3.27
N ARG A 484 8.72 9.18 3.12
CA ARG A 484 9.85 8.42 2.55
C ARG A 484 10.08 8.87 1.09
N PRO A 485 11.33 8.96 0.60
CA PRO A 485 11.61 9.12 -0.82
C PRO A 485 10.84 8.07 -1.64
N GLY A 486 10.33 8.45 -2.81
CA GLY A 486 9.51 7.58 -3.65
C GLY A 486 8.04 7.41 -3.24
N ARG A 487 7.58 7.94 -2.08
CA ARG A 487 6.15 8.01 -1.73
C ARG A 487 5.59 9.43 -1.78
N GLY A 488 4.41 9.57 -2.41
CA GLY A 488 3.60 10.78 -2.48
C GLY A 488 3.89 11.65 -3.71
N GLU A 489 2.88 12.41 -4.16
CA GLU A 489 2.99 13.19 -5.41
C GLU A 489 4.15 14.19 -5.39
N PHE A 490 4.91 14.24 -6.49
CA PHE A 490 6.07 15.11 -6.68
C PHE A 490 5.82 16.59 -6.28
N HIS A 491 4.62 17.11 -6.55
CA HIS A 491 4.28 18.50 -6.24
C HIS A 491 4.18 18.80 -4.74
N GLU A 492 3.87 17.80 -3.91
CA GLU A 492 3.87 17.88 -2.44
C GLU A 492 5.23 17.51 -1.84
N ASN A 493 5.92 16.54 -2.45
CA ASN A 493 7.18 15.97 -1.99
C ASN A 493 8.24 15.91 -3.11
N PRO A 494 8.86 17.05 -3.48
CA PRO A 494 9.88 17.13 -4.54
C PRO A 494 11.24 16.63 -4.02
N SER A 495 11.28 15.38 -3.54
CA SER A 495 12.42 14.80 -2.80
C SER A 495 13.73 14.81 -3.60
N THR A 496 13.68 14.58 -4.91
CA THR A 496 14.81 14.70 -5.86
C THR A 496 15.43 16.09 -5.94
N CYS A 497 14.79 17.09 -5.33
CA CYS A 497 15.18 18.50 -5.33
C CYS A 497 15.36 19.07 -3.93
N ILE A 498 15.42 18.23 -2.89
CA ILE A 498 15.66 18.59 -1.50
C ILE A 498 16.96 17.92 -1.05
N CYS A 499 18.03 18.70 -0.97
CA CYS A 499 19.35 18.23 -0.54
C CYS A 499 19.57 18.51 0.95
N GLU A 500 20.29 17.62 1.64
CA GLU A 500 20.79 17.85 2.99
C GLU A 500 22.16 18.54 2.92
N LYS A 501 22.41 19.48 3.82
CA LYS A 501 23.71 20.14 3.96
C LYS A 501 24.64 19.18 4.69
N THR A 502 25.70 18.76 4.02
CA THR A 502 26.80 18.01 4.62
C THR A 502 27.37 18.79 5.79
N VAL A 503 27.18 18.28 7.02
CA VAL A 503 27.81 18.86 8.21
C VAL A 503 29.28 18.47 8.19
N SER A 504 30.12 19.35 7.63
CA SER A 504 31.57 19.24 7.74
C SER A 504 31.94 19.09 9.23
N LYS A 505 32.60 17.98 9.58
CA LYS A 505 33.19 17.81 10.91
C LYS A 505 34.36 18.78 11.04
N THR A 506 34.08 20.02 11.43
CA THR A 506 35.12 20.99 11.77
C THR A 506 35.93 20.43 12.93
N VAL A 507 37.14 19.98 12.64
CA VAL A 507 38.08 19.47 13.65
C VAL A 507 38.31 20.57 14.67
N ALA A 508 38.10 20.26 15.95
CA ALA A 508 38.32 21.18 17.05
C ALA A 508 39.83 21.39 17.27
N LYS A 509 40.46 22.23 16.44
CA LYS A 509 41.76 22.82 16.75
C LYS A 509 41.55 23.97 17.73
N SER A 510 42.35 23.97 18.79
CA SER A 510 42.33 24.93 19.88
C SER A 510 42.55 26.36 19.42
N ASN A 511 41.76 27.31 19.94
CA ASN A 511 42.02 28.74 19.78
C ASN A 511 43.37 29.11 20.42
N SER A 512 44.25 29.72 19.64
CA SER A 512 45.16 30.77 20.13
C SER A 512 44.53 32.15 19.87
N GLN A 513 44.96 33.16 20.62
CA GLN A 513 44.63 34.57 20.40
C GLN A 513 45.28 35.05 19.06
N SER A 514 44.95 36.20 18.43
CA SER A 514 44.39 37.46 18.93
C SER A 514 43.64 38.29 17.83
N GLU A 515 43.10 39.45 18.25
CA GLU A 515 42.98 40.72 17.50
C GLU A 515 42.25 40.83 16.13
N GLN A 516 41.00 41.31 16.22
CA GLN A 516 40.58 42.67 15.82
C GLN A 516 40.90 43.28 14.42
N VAL A 517 39.80 43.79 13.82
CA VAL A 517 39.62 45.18 13.30
C VAL A 517 39.79 45.49 11.79
N LEU A 518 38.62 45.82 11.19
CA LEU A 518 38.28 46.79 10.13
C LEU A 518 38.62 46.62 8.62
N SER A 519 37.55 46.90 7.86
CA SER A 519 37.45 47.86 6.73
C SER A 519 37.98 47.53 5.32
N ASN A 520 36.99 47.40 4.43
CA ASN A 520 36.76 48.24 3.24
C ASN A 520 37.62 48.17 1.95
N ASP A 521 36.84 48.04 0.87
CA ASP A 521 36.85 48.85 -0.36
C ASP A 521 37.77 48.57 -1.57
N THR A 522 37.06 48.42 -2.70
CA THR A 522 37.36 48.84 -4.08
C THR A 522 38.59 48.31 -4.82
N GLU A 523 38.28 47.47 -5.82
CA GLU A 523 38.32 47.90 -7.23
C GLU A 523 39.61 48.60 -7.74
N ARG A 524 40.49 47.84 -8.39
CA ARG A 524 40.70 47.92 -9.87
C ARG A 524 41.69 46.87 -10.38
N GLY A 525 41.47 46.40 -11.60
CA GLY A 525 42.34 45.44 -12.28
C GLY A 525 43.39 46.11 -13.17
N ILE A 526 44.40 45.33 -13.54
CA ILE A 526 45.34 45.63 -14.64
C ILE A 526 45.32 44.42 -15.57
N ALA A 527 45.25 44.67 -16.88
CA ALA A 527 45.35 43.63 -17.90
C ALA A 527 46.76 43.66 -18.52
N ILE A 528 47.34 42.48 -18.74
CA ILE A 528 48.51 42.25 -19.57
C ILE A 528 48.18 41.10 -20.54
N GLN A 529 48.60 41.23 -21.79
CA GLN A 529 48.45 40.21 -22.85
C GLN A 529 49.82 39.67 -23.25
N THR A 530 49.80 38.66 -24.12
CA THR A 530 50.92 37.91 -24.73
C THR A 530 51.69 36.98 -23.75
N GLU A 531 52.13 35.77 -24.14
CA GLU A 531 51.87 35.02 -25.39
C GLU A 531 51.87 33.49 -25.16
N GLN A 532 51.81 32.70 -26.23
CA GLN A 532 51.56 31.25 -26.20
C GLN A 532 52.76 30.42 -25.72
N VAL A 533 52.48 29.30 -25.02
CA VAL A 533 52.89 27.93 -25.42
C VAL A 533 52.12 26.88 -24.58
N SER A 534 52.02 25.65 -25.11
CA SER A 534 51.13 24.57 -24.65
C SER A 534 51.72 23.64 -23.58
N SER A 535 50.87 23.20 -22.63
CA SER A 535 50.84 21.78 -22.23
C SER A 535 49.53 21.41 -21.50
N ASN A 536 48.72 20.60 -22.18
CA ASN A 536 47.80 19.55 -21.71
C ASN A 536 47.43 19.50 -20.22
N ASP A 537 46.12 19.55 -19.96
CA ASP A 537 45.50 18.60 -19.04
C ASP A 537 44.29 17.91 -19.70
N THR A 538 44.40 16.59 -19.79
CA THR A 538 43.39 15.52 -19.73
C THR A 538 41.89 15.87 -19.88
N GLU A 539 41.19 15.29 -20.89
CA GLU A 539 40.05 14.37 -20.64
C GLU A 539 39.45 13.66 -21.89
N MET A 540 38.54 12.72 -21.60
CA MET A 540 37.77 11.78 -22.46
C MET A 540 36.93 12.40 -23.60
N GLY A 541 36.38 11.56 -24.50
CA GLY A 541 35.42 12.05 -25.50
C GLY A 541 34.51 11.10 -26.31
N ILE A 542 34.59 9.77 -26.23
CA ILE A 542 33.61 8.86 -26.86
C ILE A 542 33.37 7.67 -25.93
N ALA A 543 32.15 7.20 -25.64
CA ALA A 543 30.78 7.78 -25.66
C ALA A 543 29.85 6.77 -24.95
N THR A 544 28.54 7.04 -24.92
CA THR A 544 27.45 6.13 -24.46
C THR A 544 27.38 5.86 -22.94
N SER A 545 26.23 5.45 -22.39
CA SER A 545 24.96 6.21 -22.27
C SER A 545 23.96 5.40 -21.45
N GLU A 546 23.61 5.88 -20.25
CA GLU A 546 22.59 5.26 -19.39
C GLU A 546 21.15 5.57 -19.85
N PRO A 547 20.25 4.58 -19.81
CA PRO A 547 18.81 4.78 -19.82
C PRO A 547 18.12 4.31 -18.52
N THR A 548 17.60 5.27 -17.77
CA THR A 548 16.15 5.41 -17.48
C THR A 548 15.37 4.18 -16.96
N VAL A 549 14.79 4.31 -15.76
CA VAL A 549 14.00 3.29 -15.04
C VAL A 549 12.47 3.55 -15.12
N PRO A 550 11.58 2.53 -15.07
CA PRO A 550 10.13 2.70 -15.29
C PRO A 550 9.30 3.18 -14.07
N ASP A 551 8.01 3.45 -14.33
CA ASP A 551 7.13 4.30 -13.52
C ASP A 551 5.79 3.62 -13.21
N HIS A 552 5.57 3.26 -11.93
CA HIS A 552 4.22 2.93 -11.42
C HIS A 552 3.57 4.17 -10.82
N THR A 553 2.27 4.29 -11.06
CA THR A 553 1.48 5.50 -10.87
C THR A 553 0.67 5.46 -9.58
N ASP A 554 0.78 6.48 -8.72
CA ASP A 554 -0.15 6.61 -7.60
C ASP A 554 -1.57 6.96 -8.08
N GLU A 555 -2.58 6.27 -7.54
CA GLU A 555 -3.99 6.66 -7.67
C GLU A 555 -4.35 7.72 -6.63
N GLU A 556 -4.79 8.91 -7.07
CA GLU A 556 -5.37 9.93 -6.19
C GLU A 556 -6.63 10.56 -6.80
N ALA A 557 -7.63 10.81 -5.94
CA ALA A 557 -8.94 11.30 -6.33
C ALA A 557 -8.92 12.76 -6.82
N GLY A 558 -8.75 12.93 -8.13
CA GLY A 558 -8.86 14.23 -8.81
C GLY A 558 -10.29 14.54 -9.28
N GLU A 559 -10.72 15.79 -9.08
CA GLU A 559 -11.94 16.37 -9.67
C GLU A 559 -11.98 16.10 -11.19
N SER A 560 -13.10 15.59 -11.72
CA SER A 560 -13.24 15.28 -13.14
C SER A 560 -14.59 15.72 -13.72
N GLU A 561 -14.58 16.66 -14.66
CA GLU A 561 -15.76 17.07 -15.42
C GLU A 561 -16.05 16.04 -16.54
N ALA A 562 -17.17 15.32 -16.40
CA ALA A 562 -17.73 14.46 -17.44
C ALA A 562 -18.43 15.30 -18.52
N ASP A 563 -18.38 14.84 -19.78
CA ASP A 563 -19.62 14.54 -20.53
C ASP A 563 -19.35 13.85 -21.89
N GLU A 564 -20.32 13.00 -22.22
CA GLU A 564 -20.75 12.37 -23.49
C GLU A 564 -19.94 12.63 -24.78
N ASP A 565 -19.55 11.55 -25.48
CA ASP A 565 -20.30 11.08 -26.66
C ASP A 565 -19.88 9.65 -27.11
N ALA A 566 -20.76 8.97 -27.86
CA ALA A 566 -20.63 7.63 -28.51
C ALA A 566 -20.54 6.36 -27.60
N PRO A 567 -21.19 5.23 -28.01
CA PRO A 567 -21.22 3.98 -27.23
C PRO A 567 -20.06 3.03 -27.53
N GLY A 568 -19.65 2.25 -26.53
CA GLY A 568 -18.77 1.09 -26.66
C GLY A 568 -18.80 0.25 -25.39
N GLU A 569 -19.14 -1.03 -25.51
CA GLU A 569 -19.24 -1.99 -24.41
C GLU A 569 -17.84 -2.24 -23.81
N LYS A 570 -17.73 -2.22 -22.47
CA LYS A 570 -16.56 -2.70 -21.72
C LYS A 570 -17.01 -3.23 -20.37
N GLU A 571 -16.56 -4.44 -20.02
CA GLU A 571 -16.73 -4.98 -18.68
C GLU A 571 -15.91 -4.21 -17.64
N GLU A 572 -16.41 -4.15 -16.41
CA GLU A 572 -15.73 -3.55 -15.25
C GLU A 572 -15.01 -4.66 -14.47
N ILE A 573 -13.76 -4.94 -14.86
CA ILE A 573 -12.90 -5.94 -14.20
C ILE A 573 -12.61 -5.48 -12.77
N ILE A 574 -12.90 -6.34 -11.79
CA ILE A 574 -12.55 -6.12 -10.38
C ILE A 574 -11.08 -6.47 -10.20
N ASP A 575 -10.28 -5.47 -9.84
CA ASP A 575 -8.83 -5.64 -9.57
C ASP A 575 -8.63 -6.43 -8.26
N PRO A 576 -7.92 -7.58 -8.29
CA PRO A 576 -7.75 -8.43 -7.10
C PRO A 576 -6.47 -8.15 -6.32
N GLU A 577 -5.50 -7.41 -6.88
CA GLU A 577 -4.29 -7.01 -6.17
C GLU A 577 -4.42 -5.60 -5.59
N ALA A 578 -4.38 -5.52 -4.26
CA ALA A 578 -3.93 -4.32 -3.57
C ALA A 578 -2.46 -4.52 -3.22
N ASP A 579 -1.57 -3.62 -3.66
CA ASP A 579 -0.11 -3.69 -3.44
C ASP A 579 0.24 -3.96 -1.96
N ASP A 580 0.57 -5.21 -1.59
CA ASP A 580 0.89 -5.62 -0.21
C ASP A 580 2.40 -5.95 0.00
N ASP A 581 3.23 -5.80 -1.04
CA ASP A 581 4.68 -6.02 -0.96
C ASP A 581 5.43 -4.82 -0.32
N ALA A 582 5.56 -4.90 1.00
CA ALA A 582 6.19 -3.89 1.83
C ALA A 582 7.72 -3.97 1.83
N PHE A 583 8.38 -3.44 0.79
CA PHE A 583 9.86 -3.36 0.74
C PHE A 583 10.47 -2.63 1.96
N PHE A 584 11.37 -3.33 2.65
CA PHE A 584 12.27 -2.82 3.67
C PHE A 584 13.66 -2.57 3.08
N GLY A 585 14.46 -1.73 3.74
CA GLY A 585 15.88 -1.60 3.40
C GLY A 585 16.65 -2.79 3.97
N ILE A 586 17.07 -3.70 3.09
CA ILE A 586 17.87 -4.89 3.43
C ILE A 586 19.31 -4.63 2.98
N SER A 587 20.28 -4.95 3.84
CA SER A 587 21.69 -5.06 3.47
C SER A 587 21.99 -6.51 3.14
N TYR A 588 22.35 -6.82 1.90
CA TYR A 588 22.71 -8.18 1.50
C TYR A 588 24.14 -8.52 1.92
N GLY A 589 24.35 -9.78 2.31
CA GLY A 589 25.67 -10.40 2.45
C GLY A 589 25.65 -11.71 1.67
N PHE A 590 26.50 -11.82 0.64
CA PHE A 590 26.61 -13.02 -0.18
C PHE A 590 27.72 -13.93 0.37
N VAL A 591 27.42 -15.21 0.48
CA VAL A 591 28.43 -16.26 0.68
C VAL A 591 28.13 -17.36 -0.34
N VAL A 592 29.17 -17.78 -1.06
CA VAL A 592 29.11 -18.91 -1.97
C VAL A 592 30.28 -19.83 -1.63
N THR A 593 29.95 -21.07 -1.32
CA THR A 593 30.88 -22.12 -0.92
C THR A 593 30.51 -23.40 -1.67
N GLU A 594 31.52 -24.07 -2.20
CA GLU A 594 31.39 -25.32 -2.95
C GLU A 594 32.28 -26.37 -2.28
N LEU A 595 31.75 -27.58 -2.10
CA LEU A 595 32.51 -28.77 -1.76
C LEU A 595 32.34 -29.78 -2.88
N THR A 596 33.42 -30.46 -3.22
CA THR A 596 33.56 -31.20 -4.49
C THR A 596 32.82 -32.53 -4.52
N PHE A 597 32.49 -32.95 -5.74
CA PHE A 597 31.82 -34.20 -6.15
C PHE A 597 32.16 -35.48 -5.37
N LEU A 598 31.19 -36.40 -5.35
CA LEU A 598 31.40 -37.81 -4.99
C LEU A 598 32.39 -38.50 -5.94
N GLU A 599 33.34 -39.26 -5.37
CA GLU A 599 33.92 -40.43 -6.02
C GLU A 599 33.55 -41.73 -5.27
N SER A 600 32.54 -42.42 -5.82
CA SER A 600 32.55 -43.89 -6.02
C SER A 600 32.13 -44.88 -4.90
N VAL A 601 31.67 -46.06 -5.37
CA VAL A 601 31.74 -47.42 -4.74
C VAL A 601 30.65 -47.88 -3.73
N THR A 602 29.54 -48.36 -4.32
CA THR A 602 28.85 -49.67 -4.11
C THR A 602 28.28 -50.18 -2.76
N SER A 603 27.13 -50.87 -2.92
CA SER A 603 26.70 -52.13 -2.27
C SER A 603 25.78 -52.08 -1.04
N MET A 604 24.75 -52.92 -1.10
CA MET A 604 23.92 -53.36 0.03
C MET A 604 24.64 -54.47 0.83
N ASP A 605 24.49 -54.47 2.17
CA ASP A 605 23.85 -55.55 2.97
C ASP A 605 23.87 -55.13 4.47
N VAL A 606 22.73 -54.88 5.12
CA VAL A 606 21.89 -55.86 5.85
C VAL A 606 22.59 -56.54 7.04
N ASN A 607 22.42 -56.00 8.27
CA ASN A 607 21.84 -56.73 9.43
C ASN A 607 21.77 -55.96 10.78
N ASN A 608 20.65 -56.17 11.48
CA ASN A 608 20.41 -56.25 12.94
C ASN A 608 20.74 -55.13 13.97
N ARG A 609 19.69 -54.84 14.76
CA ARG A 609 19.63 -54.31 16.15
C ARG A 609 20.22 -55.31 17.19
N PRO A 610 20.19 -55.05 18.51
CA PRO A 610 20.55 -53.85 19.29
C PRO A 610 21.42 -54.17 20.54
N ASN A 611 21.92 -53.16 21.29
CA ASN A 611 21.75 -53.16 22.76
C ASN A 611 22.06 -51.83 23.49
N LYS A 612 21.65 -51.78 24.78
CA LYS A 612 21.87 -50.68 25.74
C LYS A 612 23.17 -50.87 26.53
N GLN A 613 23.82 -49.77 26.95
CA GLN A 613 24.11 -49.52 28.38
C GLN A 613 24.57 -48.07 28.67
N ARG A 614 24.44 -47.65 29.94
CA ARG A 614 24.91 -46.36 30.49
C ARG A 614 26.24 -46.53 31.20
N SER A 615 27.14 -45.56 31.11
CA SER A 615 28.06 -45.20 32.21
C SER A 615 28.62 -43.78 32.03
N HIS A 616 28.64 -42.98 33.10
CA HIS A 616 29.38 -41.71 33.12
C HIS A 616 30.90 -41.96 33.16
N LEU A 617 31.68 -41.07 32.56
CA LEU A 617 33.03 -40.71 33.02
C LEU A 617 33.43 -39.34 32.47
N SER A 618 34.39 -38.68 33.12
CA SER A 618 34.66 -37.24 32.99
C SER A 618 35.94 -36.92 32.20
N THR A 619 35.86 -35.90 31.34
CA THR A 619 36.94 -34.97 30.96
C THR A 619 38.40 -35.46 31.05
N SER A 620 38.99 -35.85 29.93
CA SER A 620 40.17 -35.17 29.34
C SER A 620 40.73 -35.94 28.13
N GLN A 621 41.55 -35.27 27.31
CA GLN A 621 42.37 -35.83 26.21
C GLN A 621 41.61 -36.49 25.04
N ALA A 622 41.16 -35.65 24.10
CA ALA A 622 40.88 -36.03 22.70
C ALA A 622 41.18 -34.83 21.76
N SER A 623 42.37 -34.23 21.89
CA SER A 623 42.80 -33.07 21.10
C SER A 623 43.43 -33.49 19.77
N GLU A 624 42.64 -34.07 18.87
CA GLU A 624 43.00 -34.34 17.46
C GLU A 624 41.73 -34.70 16.66
N ALA A 625 40.83 -33.72 16.51
CA ALA A 625 39.77 -33.76 15.51
C ALA A 625 40.30 -33.12 14.21
N PHE A 626 39.99 -33.71 13.05
CA PHE A 626 40.51 -33.27 11.76
C PHE A 626 40.12 -31.82 11.44
N ASP A 627 41.09 -31.02 10.99
CA ASP A 627 40.87 -29.71 10.37
C ASP A 627 40.67 -29.88 8.85
N PRO A 628 39.46 -29.63 8.30
CA PRO A 628 39.22 -29.76 6.87
C PRO A 628 39.91 -28.67 6.02
N PHE A 629 40.34 -27.56 6.62
CA PHE A 629 40.83 -26.38 5.87
C PHE A 629 42.30 -26.48 5.41
N THR A 630 42.86 -27.69 5.32
CA THR A 630 44.25 -27.93 4.89
C THR A 630 44.43 -28.85 3.68
N SER A 631 43.54 -28.76 2.68
CA SER A 631 43.92 -29.11 1.30
C SER A 631 43.28 -28.19 0.25
N HIS A 632 44.07 -27.83 -0.77
CA HIS A 632 43.71 -27.08 -1.99
C HIS A 632 42.57 -26.05 -1.92
N SER A 633 42.77 -24.96 -1.18
CA SER A 633 42.03 -23.73 -1.41
C SER A 633 42.36 -23.14 -2.79
N GLN A 634 41.45 -23.33 -3.76
CA GLN A 634 41.37 -22.41 -4.89
C GLN A 634 41.11 -21.01 -4.31
N GLN A 635 42.02 -20.07 -4.59
CA GLN A 635 41.95 -18.73 -3.99
C GLN A 635 40.70 -18.01 -4.50
N GLN A 636 39.74 -17.76 -3.62
CA GLN A 636 38.56 -16.96 -3.95
C GLN A 636 39.00 -15.52 -4.27
N GLN A 637 39.02 -15.18 -5.55
CA GLN A 637 39.47 -13.86 -6.02
C GLN A 637 38.29 -12.89 -6.02
N ALA A 638 38.21 -12.06 -4.98
CA ALA A 638 37.35 -10.89 -4.96
C ALA A 638 38.06 -9.73 -5.68
N GLY A 639 37.49 -9.24 -6.78
CA GLY A 639 38.12 -8.27 -7.67
C GLY A 639 37.21 -7.08 -8.02
N LEU A 640 37.75 -5.86 -7.91
CA LEU A 640 37.19 -4.67 -8.55
C LEU A 640 37.74 -4.59 -9.98
N THR A 641 37.04 -5.18 -10.95
CA THR A 641 37.46 -5.15 -12.37
C THR A 641 37.12 -3.84 -13.07
N ASN A 642 36.13 -3.09 -12.57
CA ASN A 642 35.95 -1.65 -12.77
C ASN A 642 35.32 -1.03 -11.52
N HIS A 643 35.32 0.31 -11.40
CA HIS A 643 34.73 1.04 -10.26
C HIS A 643 33.19 0.92 -10.11
N GLN A 644 32.53 0.05 -10.88
CA GLN A 644 31.07 -0.10 -10.95
C GLN A 644 30.58 -1.54 -10.68
N GLU A 645 31.49 -2.52 -10.58
CA GLU A 645 31.15 -3.92 -10.32
C GLU A 645 32.16 -4.59 -9.38
N VAL A 646 31.75 -5.68 -8.73
CA VAL A 646 32.58 -6.57 -7.91
C VAL A 646 32.40 -7.99 -8.40
N GLU A 647 33.49 -8.64 -8.80
CA GLU A 647 33.52 -10.06 -9.15
C GLU A 647 33.96 -10.89 -7.93
N ILE A 648 33.28 -12.02 -7.71
CA ILE A 648 33.59 -13.03 -6.69
C ILE A 648 33.64 -14.39 -7.38
N LYS A 649 34.82 -15.04 -7.39
CA LYS A 649 35.00 -16.33 -8.10
C LYS A 649 35.95 -17.30 -7.43
N ASN A 650 35.66 -18.59 -7.56
CA ASN A 650 36.52 -19.70 -7.12
C ASN A 650 37.25 -20.39 -8.29
N GLY A 651 36.69 -20.35 -9.51
CA GLY A 651 37.22 -21.01 -10.71
C GLY A 651 36.24 -21.97 -11.40
N ILE A 652 35.18 -22.39 -10.69
CA ILE A 652 34.02 -23.12 -11.24
C ILE A 652 32.83 -22.17 -11.35
N PHE A 653 32.68 -21.29 -10.37
CA PHE A 653 31.63 -20.28 -10.23
C PHE A 653 32.21 -18.85 -10.24
N GLU A 654 31.51 -17.92 -10.89
CA GLU A 654 31.81 -16.47 -10.93
C GLU A 654 30.50 -15.68 -10.77
N LEU A 655 30.40 -14.88 -9.70
CA LEU A 655 29.29 -13.98 -9.39
C LEU A 655 29.74 -12.53 -9.61
N THR A 656 28.97 -11.77 -10.38
CA THR A 656 29.18 -10.33 -10.59
C THR A 656 28.07 -9.54 -9.90
N LEU A 657 28.47 -8.56 -9.08
CA LEU A 657 27.59 -7.68 -8.33
C LEU A 657 27.79 -6.22 -8.76
N SER A 658 26.72 -5.45 -8.94
CA SER A 658 26.82 -4.01 -9.18
C SER A 658 27.25 -3.25 -7.92
N ASN A 659 27.99 -2.16 -8.10
CA ASN A 659 28.56 -1.34 -7.04
C ASN A 659 28.18 0.13 -7.26
N PRO A 660 27.39 0.77 -6.35
CA PRO A 660 27.09 0.35 -4.98
C PRO A 660 25.78 -0.44 -4.81
N ASP A 661 25.01 -0.68 -5.87
CA ASP A 661 23.59 -1.08 -5.74
C ASP A 661 23.37 -2.56 -5.36
N GLY A 662 24.40 -3.41 -5.44
CA GLY A 662 24.39 -4.79 -4.93
C GLY A 662 23.54 -5.78 -5.71
N ILE A 663 23.19 -5.45 -6.96
CA ILE A 663 22.36 -6.28 -7.83
C ILE A 663 23.23 -7.37 -8.46
N VAL A 664 22.71 -8.59 -8.60
CA VAL A 664 23.39 -9.66 -9.34
C VAL A 664 23.33 -9.36 -10.83
N THR A 665 24.46 -9.01 -11.45
CA THR A 665 24.55 -8.62 -12.87
C THR A 665 24.89 -9.80 -13.78
N GLY A 666 25.55 -10.83 -13.24
CA GLY A 666 25.91 -12.07 -13.91
C GLY A 666 26.20 -13.22 -12.94
N VAL A 667 25.93 -14.44 -13.36
CA VAL A 667 26.28 -15.69 -12.66
C VAL A 667 26.80 -16.68 -13.71
N ARG A 668 28.05 -17.07 -13.59
CA ARG A 668 28.71 -18.03 -14.49
C ARG A 668 29.02 -19.28 -13.69
N TYR A 669 28.78 -20.45 -14.28
CA TYR A 669 28.96 -21.73 -13.59
C TYR A 669 29.40 -22.81 -14.58
N ASN A 670 30.45 -23.55 -14.21
CA ASN A 670 30.94 -24.75 -14.89
C ASN A 670 31.04 -24.61 -16.43
N GLY A 671 31.63 -23.50 -16.87
CA GLY A 671 31.83 -23.18 -18.30
C GLY A 671 30.67 -22.46 -19.01
N VAL A 672 29.50 -22.28 -18.36
CA VAL A 672 28.40 -21.48 -18.92
C VAL A 672 28.67 -19.99 -18.72
N ASP A 673 28.69 -19.24 -19.82
CA ASP A 673 29.17 -17.85 -19.86
C ASP A 673 28.35 -16.85 -19.03
N ASN A 674 27.04 -17.04 -18.94
CA ASN A 674 26.16 -16.41 -17.96
C ASN A 674 24.83 -17.19 -17.95
N LEU A 675 24.31 -17.49 -16.77
CA LEU A 675 22.99 -18.07 -16.61
C LEU A 675 21.90 -16.99 -16.70
N MET A 676 22.16 -15.76 -16.21
CA MET A 676 21.17 -14.68 -16.06
C MET A 676 20.66 -14.13 -17.41
N GLU A 677 19.35 -13.83 -17.53
CA GLU A 677 18.78 -13.17 -18.71
C GLU A 677 19.28 -11.72 -18.87
N ILE A 678 20.16 -11.52 -19.85
CA ILE A 678 20.86 -10.27 -20.16
C ILE A 678 20.03 -9.23 -20.95
N LEU A 679 18.94 -9.64 -21.58
CA LEU A 679 18.01 -8.76 -22.32
C LEU A 679 17.09 -7.98 -21.38
N ASN A 680 16.87 -8.49 -20.18
CA ASN A 680 16.30 -7.72 -19.09
C ASN A 680 17.28 -6.61 -18.67
N LYS A 681 16.70 -5.50 -18.18
CA LYS A 681 17.48 -4.41 -17.56
C LYS A 681 18.19 -4.96 -16.32
N GLU A 682 19.33 -4.37 -15.96
CA GLU A 682 20.12 -4.77 -14.79
C GLU A 682 19.26 -4.82 -13.50
N ASP A 683 18.44 -3.78 -13.29
CA ASP A 683 17.40 -3.67 -12.24
C ASP A 683 16.20 -4.64 -12.40
N ASN A 684 16.32 -5.63 -13.27
CA ASN A 684 15.30 -6.62 -13.62
C ASN A 684 15.92 -7.99 -14.02
N ARG A 685 17.21 -8.24 -13.76
CA ARG A 685 17.83 -9.57 -13.98
C ARG A 685 17.77 -10.48 -12.75
N GLY A 686 17.70 -9.88 -11.55
CA GLY A 686 17.93 -10.62 -10.31
C GLY A 686 17.68 -9.83 -9.02
N TYR A 687 16.50 -9.22 -8.83
CA TYR A 687 16.05 -8.76 -7.51
C TYR A 687 15.50 -9.95 -6.68
N TRP A 688 16.29 -11.03 -6.56
CA TRP A 688 15.85 -12.30 -5.96
C TRP A 688 14.58 -12.89 -6.60
N ASP A 689 14.50 -12.71 -7.92
CA ASP A 689 13.67 -13.42 -8.90
C ASP A 689 14.62 -13.75 -10.06
N LEU A 690 14.74 -15.03 -10.43
CA LEU A 690 15.75 -15.56 -11.34
C LEU A 690 15.12 -15.98 -12.66
N VAL A 691 15.62 -15.49 -13.80
CA VAL A 691 15.09 -15.85 -15.14
C VAL A 691 16.29 -16.07 -16.09
N TRP A 692 16.28 -17.15 -16.88
CA TRP A 692 17.51 -17.89 -17.25
C TRP A 692 17.78 -18.18 -18.74
N SER A 693 19.07 -18.32 -19.09
CA SER A 693 19.63 -18.23 -20.45
C SER A 693 20.84 -19.14 -20.78
N LYS A 694 21.05 -19.45 -22.08
CA LYS A 694 22.16 -20.24 -22.72
C LYS A 694 22.13 -20.17 -24.28
N LEU A 695 23.16 -19.63 -24.91
CA LEU A 695 23.18 -19.15 -26.30
C LEU A 695 22.88 -20.20 -27.41
N GLY A 696 22.50 -19.71 -28.61
CA GLY A 696 22.41 -20.50 -29.86
C GLY A 696 22.78 -19.70 -31.11
N GLU A 697 21.90 -18.79 -31.55
CA GLU A 697 22.21 -17.84 -32.63
C GLU A 697 21.40 -16.53 -32.41
N ARG A 698 20.46 -16.15 -33.28
CA ARG A 698 19.43 -15.14 -32.97
C ARG A 698 18.27 -15.74 -32.17
N THR A 699 18.52 -16.14 -30.93
CA THR A 699 17.48 -16.33 -29.90
C THR A 699 17.91 -15.61 -28.62
N GLY A 700 17.00 -14.80 -28.06
CA GLY A 700 17.13 -14.29 -26.69
C GLY A 700 16.67 -15.40 -25.77
N ILE A 701 17.47 -15.74 -24.76
CA ILE A 701 17.41 -17.11 -24.27
C ILE A 701 16.49 -17.25 -23.07
N PHE A 702 15.42 -18.00 -23.28
CA PHE A 702 14.60 -18.64 -22.26
C PHE A 702 14.72 -20.18 -22.33
N ASP A 703 15.62 -20.69 -23.17
CA ASP A 703 15.67 -22.04 -23.75
C ASP A 703 16.44 -23.09 -22.91
N VAL A 704 16.42 -23.00 -21.57
CA VAL A 704 17.19 -23.91 -20.69
C VAL A 704 16.42 -24.43 -19.48
N PHE A 705 16.16 -23.57 -18.51
CA PHE A 705 15.52 -23.94 -17.25
C PHE A 705 14.02 -23.95 -17.43
N HIS A 706 13.54 -25.00 -18.09
CA HIS A 706 12.12 -25.22 -18.38
C HIS A 706 11.42 -26.08 -17.32
N TYR A 707 12.18 -26.78 -16.48
CA TYR A 707 11.63 -27.77 -15.55
C TYR A 707 11.79 -27.28 -14.11
N MET A 708 10.66 -27.09 -13.43
CA MET A 708 10.58 -26.63 -12.05
C MET A 708 10.34 -27.82 -11.13
N ALA A 709 10.93 -27.78 -9.92
CA ALA A 709 10.68 -28.74 -8.84
C ALA A 709 10.54 -28.03 -7.48
N LEU A 710 9.42 -28.29 -6.79
CA LEU A 710 9.09 -27.73 -5.45
C LEU A 710 8.92 -28.80 -4.37
N ALA A 711 8.75 -30.05 -4.78
CA ALA A 711 8.49 -31.24 -3.97
C ALA A 711 8.69 -32.48 -4.86
N ASP A 712 8.61 -33.68 -4.27
CA ASP A 712 8.73 -34.95 -5.03
C ASP A 712 7.52 -35.22 -5.93
N ASP A 713 6.34 -34.69 -5.59
CA ASP A 713 5.09 -34.78 -6.35
C ASP A 713 4.83 -33.55 -7.26
N ARG A 714 5.40 -32.39 -6.92
CA ARG A 714 5.19 -31.12 -7.62
C ARG A 714 6.41 -30.69 -8.43
N GLN A 715 6.54 -31.33 -9.61
CA GLN A 715 7.55 -31.02 -10.62
C GLN A 715 6.93 -31.02 -12.02
N ARG A 716 7.34 -30.10 -12.91
CA ARG A 716 6.80 -30.03 -14.28
C ARG A 716 7.67 -29.21 -15.23
N ILE A 717 7.48 -29.45 -16.54
CA ILE A 717 7.79 -28.44 -17.56
C ILE A 717 6.82 -27.26 -17.36
N MET A 718 7.38 -26.06 -17.28
CA MET A 718 6.65 -24.83 -17.05
C MET A 718 6.30 -24.11 -18.35
N PRO A 719 5.20 -23.33 -18.37
CA PRO A 719 4.93 -22.41 -19.47
C PRO A 719 5.94 -21.27 -19.48
N MET A 720 6.15 -20.67 -20.64
CA MET A 720 7.03 -19.50 -20.77
C MET A 720 6.22 -18.19 -20.63
N PRO A 721 6.84 -17.04 -20.30
CA PRO A 721 6.11 -15.76 -20.20
C PRO A 721 5.35 -15.39 -21.49
N GLU A 722 5.87 -15.80 -22.65
CA GLU A 722 5.26 -15.67 -23.97
C GLU A 722 3.95 -16.47 -24.12
N ASP A 723 3.80 -17.58 -23.38
CA ASP A 723 2.61 -18.43 -23.43
C ASP A 723 1.42 -17.79 -22.72
N ARG A 724 1.66 -16.80 -21.85
CA ARG A 724 0.61 -16.06 -21.14
C ARG A 724 0.04 -14.88 -21.91
N VAL A 725 0.67 -14.44 -23.01
CA VAL A 725 0.20 -13.27 -23.77
C VAL A 725 -0.63 -13.68 -25.00
N PRO A 726 -1.71 -12.93 -25.35
CA PRO A 726 -2.47 -13.22 -26.56
C PRO A 726 -1.60 -13.12 -27.83
N PRO A 727 -1.71 -14.07 -28.79
CA PRO A 727 -2.76 -15.09 -28.89
C PRO A 727 -2.46 -16.43 -28.18
N ARG A 728 -1.28 -16.62 -27.57
CA ARG A 728 -0.92 -17.87 -26.90
C ARG A 728 -1.71 -18.10 -25.62
N GLY A 729 -1.87 -17.03 -24.82
CA GLY A 729 -2.58 -17.05 -23.56
C GLY A 729 -3.88 -16.24 -23.58
N GLN A 730 -4.85 -16.69 -22.78
CA GLN A 730 -6.09 -15.98 -22.49
C GLN A 730 -6.23 -15.78 -20.97
N GLN A 731 -6.20 -14.53 -20.51
CA GLN A 731 -6.51 -14.18 -19.12
C GLN A 731 -7.94 -14.62 -18.75
N LEU A 732 -8.08 -15.17 -17.53
CA LEU A 732 -9.35 -15.62 -16.96
C LEU A 732 -9.90 -14.60 -15.96
N ALA A 733 -10.45 -15.02 -14.82
CA ALA A 733 -11.16 -14.13 -13.90
C ALA A 733 -10.26 -13.06 -13.21
N TYR A 734 -8.94 -13.20 -13.28
CA TYR A 734 -7.95 -12.29 -12.69
C TYR A 734 -6.60 -12.41 -13.44
N PRO A 735 -5.66 -11.44 -13.32
CA PRO A 735 -4.44 -11.39 -14.13
C PRO A 735 -3.49 -12.59 -13.99
N GLU A 736 -3.48 -13.24 -12.82
CA GLU A 736 -2.63 -14.38 -12.52
C GLU A 736 -3.09 -15.66 -13.21
N ALA A 737 -4.40 -15.87 -13.41
CA ALA A 737 -4.91 -17.06 -14.05
C ALA A 737 -4.98 -16.89 -15.57
N VAL A 738 -4.19 -17.66 -16.31
CA VAL A 738 -4.15 -17.62 -17.77
C VAL A 738 -4.31 -19.03 -18.36
N LEU A 739 -5.31 -19.19 -19.23
CA LEU A 739 -5.50 -20.38 -20.06
C LEU A 739 -4.49 -20.40 -21.20
N LEU A 740 -3.78 -21.51 -21.36
CA LEU A 740 -2.78 -21.74 -22.39
C LEU A 740 -3.46 -22.27 -23.67
N VAL A 741 -3.79 -21.35 -24.59
CA VAL A 741 -4.53 -21.62 -25.84
C VAL A 741 -3.62 -22.16 -26.94
N ASP A 742 -2.44 -21.54 -27.10
CA ASP A 742 -1.41 -21.96 -28.06
C ASP A 742 0.00 -21.77 -27.48
N PRO A 743 0.38 -22.51 -26.41
CA PRO A 743 1.71 -22.44 -25.81
C PRO A 743 2.82 -22.97 -26.72
N ILE A 744 4.07 -22.57 -26.43
CA ILE A 744 5.29 -23.02 -27.10
C ILE A 744 5.49 -24.54 -26.93
N ASN A 745 5.28 -25.06 -25.72
CA ASN A 745 5.15 -26.50 -25.51
C ASN A 745 3.68 -26.91 -25.73
N PRO A 746 3.34 -27.65 -26.81
CA PRO A 746 1.97 -28.00 -27.15
C PRO A 746 1.30 -28.92 -26.12
N ASP A 747 2.06 -29.67 -25.32
CA ASP A 747 1.50 -30.52 -24.27
C ASP A 747 0.82 -29.69 -23.18
N LEU A 748 1.26 -28.45 -22.95
CA LEU A 748 0.64 -27.53 -21.99
C LEU A 748 -0.66 -26.91 -22.49
N ARG A 749 -1.09 -27.19 -23.73
CA ARG A 749 -2.34 -26.64 -24.28
C ARG A 749 -3.55 -27.11 -23.48
N GLY A 750 -4.41 -26.17 -23.13
CA GLY A 750 -5.64 -26.38 -22.35
C GLY A 750 -5.47 -26.30 -20.84
N GLU A 751 -4.24 -26.12 -20.33
CA GLU A 751 -4.02 -25.89 -18.90
C GLU A 751 -4.24 -24.43 -18.51
N VAL A 752 -4.51 -24.20 -17.22
CA VAL A 752 -4.39 -22.88 -16.60
C VAL A 752 -3.09 -22.80 -15.83
N ASP A 753 -2.35 -21.72 -16.06
CA ASP A 753 -1.15 -21.34 -15.34
C ASP A 753 -1.43 -20.15 -14.41
N ASP A 754 -1.04 -20.28 -13.15
CA ASP A 754 -1.27 -19.28 -12.09
C ASP A 754 -0.18 -19.38 -11.01
N LYS A 755 0.41 -18.22 -10.66
CA LYS A 755 1.50 -18.12 -9.66
C LYS A 755 1.18 -18.80 -8.34
N TYR A 756 -0.08 -18.78 -7.91
CA TYR A 756 -0.52 -19.33 -6.63
C TYR A 756 -0.61 -20.87 -6.60
N GLN A 757 -0.49 -21.55 -7.75
CA GLN A 757 -0.35 -23.00 -7.81
C GLN A 757 1.03 -23.44 -7.26
N TYR A 758 2.04 -22.60 -7.40
CA TYR A 758 3.43 -22.81 -6.96
C TYR A 758 3.68 -22.28 -5.53
N SER A 759 2.64 -22.27 -4.70
CA SER A 759 2.72 -21.97 -3.28
C SER A 759 3.14 -23.19 -2.47
N CYS A 760 3.93 -22.97 -1.42
CA CYS A 760 4.31 -23.99 -0.46
C CYS A 760 4.14 -23.47 0.98
N GLU A 761 3.79 -24.35 1.91
CA GLU A 761 3.82 -24.01 3.34
C GLU A 761 5.25 -23.89 3.84
N ASP A 762 5.49 -22.96 4.75
CA ASP A 762 6.82 -22.65 5.27
C ASP A 762 7.55 -23.87 5.85
N GLN A 763 6.84 -24.79 6.54
CA GLN A 763 7.41 -26.04 7.05
C GLN A 763 7.97 -27.00 5.98
N TYR A 764 7.42 -26.96 4.75
CA TYR A 764 7.82 -27.84 3.64
C TYR A 764 8.74 -27.12 2.64
N ASN A 765 8.68 -25.78 2.60
CA ASN A 765 9.42 -24.88 1.71
C ASN A 765 10.91 -24.76 2.10
N ASN A 766 11.63 -25.88 2.02
CA ASN A 766 13.02 -26.02 2.49
C ASN A 766 14.04 -25.99 1.35
N VAL A 767 13.67 -26.52 0.18
CA VAL A 767 14.40 -26.41 -1.08
C VAL A 767 13.42 -26.44 -2.24
N HIS A 768 13.63 -25.57 -3.22
CA HIS A 768 12.92 -25.54 -4.50
C HIS A 768 13.83 -24.95 -5.57
N GLY A 769 13.48 -25.15 -6.83
CA GLY A 769 14.23 -24.56 -7.92
C GLY A 769 13.97 -25.19 -9.28
N TRP A 770 15.01 -25.16 -10.11
CA TRP A 770 14.90 -25.38 -11.54
C TRP A 770 16.01 -26.27 -12.10
N ILE A 771 15.64 -27.09 -13.08
CA ILE A 771 16.51 -27.97 -13.83
C ILE A 771 16.55 -27.52 -15.29
N SER A 772 17.78 -27.40 -15.80
CA SER A 772 18.09 -27.40 -17.21
C SER A 772 18.57 -28.79 -17.63
N PHE A 773 18.08 -29.30 -18.76
CA PHE A 773 18.49 -30.61 -19.31
C PHE A 773 19.69 -30.53 -20.26
N ASP A 774 19.92 -29.37 -20.90
CA ASP A 774 21.07 -29.10 -21.77
C ASP A 774 21.44 -27.61 -21.66
N PRO A 775 22.48 -27.24 -20.89
CA PRO A 775 23.39 -28.13 -20.17
C PRO A 775 22.71 -28.71 -18.91
N PRO A 776 23.08 -29.92 -18.47
CA PRO A 776 22.46 -30.58 -17.32
C PRO A 776 22.87 -29.88 -16.01
N ILE A 777 22.08 -28.89 -15.58
CA ILE A 777 22.38 -27.98 -14.46
C ILE A 777 21.12 -27.78 -13.62
N GLY A 778 21.25 -27.86 -12.29
CA GLY A 778 20.22 -27.47 -11.34
C GLY A 778 20.57 -26.14 -10.66
N PHE A 779 19.56 -25.34 -10.34
CA PHE A 779 19.71 -24.09 -9.59
C PHE A 779 18.62 -24.01 -8.51
N TRP A 780 19.03 -23.88 -7.25
CA TRP A 780 18.19 -24.17 -6.09
C TRP A 780 18.28 -23.09 -5.01
N GLN A 781 17.13 -22.73 -4.43
CA GLN A 781 17.04 -21.91 -3.22
C GLN A 781 16.82 -22.83 -2.03
N ILE A 782 17.79 -22.88 -1.12
CA ILE A 782 17.77 -23.68 0.11
C ILE A 782 17.50 -22.75 1.30
N THR A 783 16.60 -23.15 2.20
CA THR A 783 16.28 -22.41 3.44
C THR A 783 16.70 -23.27 4.65
N PRO A 784 17.87 -23.00 5.27
CA PRO A 784 18.39 -23.81 6.39
C PRO A 784 17.64 -23.59 7.72
N SER A 785 16.93 -22.46 7.86
CA SER A 785 16.25 -22.06 9.09
C SER A 785 15.02 -21.20 8.79
N ASP A 786 13.93 -21.45 9.49
CA ASP A 786 12.69 -20.67 9.35
C ASP A 786 12.66 -19.43 10.25
N GLU A 787 13.73 -19.12 10.99
CA GLU A 787 13.66 -18.14 12.09
C GLU A 787 13.21 -16.74 11.68
N PHE A 788 13.51 -16.39 10.43
CA PHE A 788 13.18 -15.10 9.84
C PHE A 788 11.74 -15.02 9.29
N ARG A 789 10.99 -16.12 9.21
CA ARG A 789 9.64 -16.16 8.63
C ARG A 789 8.60 -15.54 9.56
N THR A 790 7.32 -15.59 9.15
CA THR A 790 6.19 -14.90 9.79
C THR A 790 4.88 -15.66 9.58
N GLY A 791 4.04 -15.78 10.61
CA GLY A 791 2.74 -16.47 10.51
C GLY A 791 2.75 -17.96 10.87
N GLY A 792 3.88 -18.52 11.30
CA GLY A 792 3.99 -19.92 11.74
C GLY A 792 4.14 -20.95 10.61
N PRO A 793 4.28 -22.24 10.96
CA PRO A 793 4.74 -23.30 10.04
C PRO A 793 3.83 -23.54 8.83
N VAL A 794 2.53 -23.33 8.97
CA VAL A 794 1.53 -23.54 7.90
C VAL A 794 1.33 -22.31 7.00
N LYS A 795 2.09 -21.22 7.19
CA LYS A 795 2.01 -20.05 6.31
C LYS A 795 2.40 -20.44 4.89
N GLN A 796 1.47 -20.32 3.94
CA GLN A 796 1.76 -20.48 2.52
C GLN A 796 2.46 -19.25 1.95
N ASN A 797 3.53 -19.47 1.19
CA ASN A 797 4.32 -18.48 0.46
C ASN A 797 4.61 -18.97 -0.96
N LEU A 798 4.85 -18.03 -1.89
CA LEU A 798 5.24 -18.37 -3.26
C LEU A 798 6.67 -18.92 -3.31
N THR A 799 6.91 -19.87 -4.22
CA THR A 799 8.25 -20.44 -4.49
C THR A 799 8.71 -20.18 -5.92
N SER A 800 7.78 -20.11 -6.87
CA SER A 800 8.03 -19.99 -8.31
C SER A 800 6.89 -19.21 -9.02
N HIS A 801 7.08 -18.90 -10.30
CA HIS A 801 6.15 -18.20 -11.18
C HIS A 801 6.31 -18.77 -12.61
N VAL A 802 5.62 -18.21 -13.61
CA VAL A 802 5.78 -18.59 -15.03
C VAL A 802 7.19 -18.29 -15.57
N GLY A 803 7.72 -19.17 -16.43
CA GLY A 803 9.13 -19.16 -16.80
C GLY A 803 10.06 -19.40 -15.58
N PRO A 804 11.39 -19.42 -15.76
CA PRO A 804 12.37 -19.84 -14.74
C PRO A 804 12.40 -19.16 -13.35
N THR A 805 11.43 -18.31 -13.00
CA THR A 805 11.32 -17.59 -11.71
C THR A 805 11.43 -18.51 -10.49
N MET A 806 12.33 -18.12 -9.59
CA MET A 806 12.48 -18.69 -8.26
C MET A 806 12.49 -17.56 -7.21
N LEU A 807 11.66 -17.70 -6.17
CA LEU A 807 11.36 -16.67 -5.18
C LEU A 807 11.76 -17.11 -3.76
N ALA A 808 12.28 -16.18 -2.96
CA ALA A 808 12.57 -16.36 -1.53
C ALA A 808 11.75 -15.36 -0.69
N MET A 809 10.53 -15.75 -0.30
CA MET A 809 9.57 -14.83 0.34
C MET A 809 9.88 -14.61 1.83
N PHE A 810 10.51 -13.49 2.18
CA PHE A 810 10.82 -13.16 3.59
C PHE A 810 9.60 -12.67 4.41
N LEU A 811 8.67 -11.94 3.78
CA LEU A 811 7.37 -11.54 4.34
C LEU A 811 6.37 -11.41 3.18
N SER A 812 5.09 -11.75 3.40
CA SER A 812 4.03 -11.50 2.42
C SER A 812 2.62 -11.61 3.02
N GLY A 813 1.70 -10.75 2.57
CA GLY A 813 0.26 -10.84 2.84
C GLY A 813 -0.46 -11.99 2.11
N HIS A 814 0.24 -12.81 1.31
CA HIS A 814 -0.38 -14.00 0.71
C HIS A 814 -0.96 -14.96 1.76
N TYR A 815 -2.20 -15.41 1.54
CA TYR A 815 -2.98 -16.26 2.45
C TYR A 815 -3.25 -15.67 3.86
N ALA A 816 -3.09 -14.36 4.05
CA ALA A 816 -3.40 -13.67 5.32
C ALA A 816 -3.94 -12.23 5.19
N GLY A 817 -3.63 -11.53 4.11
CA GLY A 817 -3.94 -10.11 3.90
C GLY A 817 -3.28 -9.19 4.95
N ASP A 818 -3.95 -8.07 5.21
CA ASP A 818 -3.58 -7.00 6.17
C ASP A 818 -2.95 -7.52 7.47
N ASP A 819 -3.37 -8.68 8.00
CA ASP A 819 -2.99 -9.14 9.34
C ASP A 819 -1.49 -9.47 9.47
N LEU A 820 -0.85 -10.06 8.46
CA LEU A 820 0.60 -10.31 8.44
C LEU A 820 1.45 -9.17 7.84
N THR A 821 0.84 -8.07 7.41
CA THR A 821 1.57 -6.87 6.96
C THR A 821 2.12 -6.07 8.18
N PRO A 822 3.45 -5.89 8.36
CA PRO A 822 4.00 -5.36 9.62
C PRO A 822 3.66 -3.89 9.91
N LYS A 823 3.05 -3.64 11.08
CA LYS A 823 2.54 -2.31 11.49
C LYS A 823 3.44 -1.63 12.54
N PHE A 824 4.32 -0.72 12.10
CA PHE A 824 5.23 0.02 12.99
C PHE A 824 4.63 1.32 13.54
N LEU A 825 4.91 1.60 14.82
CA LEU A 825 4.61 2.86 15.48
C LEU A 825 5.63 3.96 15.12
N THR A 826 5.23 5.22 15.20
CA THR A 826 6.09 6.36 14.82
C THR A 826 7.23 6.56 15.82
N GLY A 827 8.43 6.08 15.44
CA GLY A 827 9.61 6.07 16.30
C GLY A 827 9.94 4.70 16.91
N GLU A 828 9.22 3.64 16.51
CA GLU A 828 9.61 2.26 16.78
C GLU A 828 10.93 1.97 16.04
N TYR A 829 11.96 1.59 16.78
CA TYR A 829 13.17 1.01 16.21
C TYR A 829 12.95 -0.49 16.03
N TRP A 830 13.24 -1.01 14.84
CA TRP A 830 13.09 -2.41 14.51
C TRP A 830 14.26 -2.85 13.64
N LYS A 831 14.74 -4.07 13.89
CA LYS A 831 15.85 -4.74 13.19
C LYS A 831 15.62 -6.24 13.32
N LYS A 832 15.67 -6.95 12.19
CA LYS A 832 15.57 -8.41 12.07
C LYS A 832 16.53 -8.83 10.94
N VAL A 833 17.25 -9.92 11.12
CA VAL A 833 18.01 -10.57 10.04
C VAL A 833 17.03 -11.45 9.27
N HIS A 834 17.10 -11.39 7.94
CA HIS A 834 16.35 -12.28 7.06
C HIS A 834 17.31 -13.24 6.35
N GLY A 835 16.86 -14.47 6.15
CA GLY A 835 17.76 -15.57 5.81
C GLY A 835 18.60 -16.04 7.02
N PRO A 836 19.75 -16.69 6.76
CA PRO A 836 20.33 -16.88 5.44
C PRO A 836 19.44 -17.77 4.57
N VAL A 837 19.56 -17.55 3.27
CA VAL A 837 18.98 -18.37 2.22
C VAL A 837 20.12 -18.68 1.27
N PHE A 838 20.37 -19.96 1.04
CA PHE A 838 21.54 -20.47 0.34
C PHE A 838 21.16 -20.72 -1.12
N MET A 839 22.04 -20.33 -2.05
CA MET A 839 21.86 -20.57 -3.49
C MET A 839 22.83 -21.64 -3.92
N TYR A 840 22.28 -22.78 -4.36
CA TYR A 840 23.05 -23.96 -4.73
C TYR A 840 22.96 -24.24 -6.22
N LEU A 841 24.09 -24.62 -6.83
CA LEU A 841 24.18 -25.04 -8.22
C LEU A 841 24.89 -26.39 -8.29
N ASN A 842 24.29 -27.33 -9.02
CA ASN A 842 24.84 -28.65 -9.31
C ASN A 842 24.70 -28.96 -10.81
N SER A 843 25.37 -30.02 -11.30
CA SER A 843 25.32 -30.41 -12.71
C SER A 843 25.67 -31.88 -12.93
N SER A 844 25.19 -32.51 -14.01
CA SER A 844 25.37 -33.96 -14.27
C SER A 844 25.95 -34.26 -15.66
N TRP A 845 27.26 -34.07 -15.81
CA TRP A 845 27.99 -34.23 -17.08
C TRP A 845 28.40 -35.68 -17.41
N ASP A 846 28.07 -36.64 -16.55
CA ASP A 846 28.35 -38.07 -16.73
C ASP A 846 27.34 -38.80 -17.63
N GLY A 847 26.23 -38.13 -17.98
CA GLY A 847 25.12 -38.71 -18.73
C GLY A 847 24.03 -39.37 -17.87
N SER A 848 24.05 -39.14 -16.56
CA SER A 848 22.92 -39.45 -15.67
C SER A 848 21.71 -38.54 -15.94
N ASP A 849 20.52 -38.97 -15.51
CA ASP A 849 19.26 -38.25 -15.71
C ASP A 849 19.29 -36.91 -14.95
N PRO A 850 19.15 -35.73 -15.61
CA PRO A 850 19.21 -34.44 -14.92
C PRO A 850 18.10 -34.22 -13.88
N THR A 851 17.04 -35.02 -13.85
CA THR A 851 16.06 -34.99 -12.75
C THR A 851 16.68 -35.37 -11.40
N LEU A 852 17.77 -36.16 -11.38
CA LEU A 852 18.49 -36.53 -10.16
C LEU A 852 19.19 -35.35 -9.47
N LEU A 853 19.34 -34.21 -10.16
CA LEU A 853 19.87 -32.96 -9.58
C LEU A 853 18.97 -32.43 -8.45
N TRP A 854 17.68 -32.84 -8.41
CA TRP A 854 16.78 -32.60 -7.28
C TRP A 854 17.13 -33.41 -6.03
N GLU A 855 17.53 -34.68 -6.18
CA GLU A 855 17.93 -35.53 -5.05
C GLU A 855 19.21 -35.00 -4.39
N ASP A 856 20.18 -34.60 -5.20
CA ASP A 856 21.41 -33.96 -4.75
C ASP A 856 21.15 -32.61 -4.07
N ALA A 857 20.22 -31.79 -4.59
CA ALA A 857 19.78 -30.56 -3.92
C ALA A 857 19.07 -30.81 -2.57
N LYS A 858 18.31 -31.92 -2.43
CA LYS A 858 17.75 -32.34 -1.14
C LYS A 858 18.84 -32.80 -0.16
N VAL A 859 19.90 -33.46 -0.64
CA VAL A 859 21.07 -33.81 0.19
C VAL A 859 21.78 -32.54 0.67
N GLN A 860 22.06 -31.57 -0.21
CA GLN A 860 22.65 -30.30 0.19
C GLN A 860 21.77 -29.54 1.19
N MET A 861 20.44 -29.53 1.00
CA MET A 861 19.51 -28.90 1.94
C MET A 861 19.62 -29.48 3.36
N MET A 862 19.82 -30.79 3.50
CA MET A 862 20.08 -31.42 4.79
C MET A 862 21.44 -31.02 5.38
N ILE A 863 22.50 -30.97 4.57
CA ILE A 863 23.84 -30.52 4.98
C ILE A 863 23.79 -29.07 5.50
N GLU A 864 23.08 -28.17 4.80
CA GLU A 864 22.94 -26.78 5.25
C GLU A 864 22.13 -26.65 6.54
N LYS A 865 21.07 -27.47 6.72
CA LYS A 865 20.31 -27.54 7.98
C LYS A 865 21.13 -28.03 9.16
N GLU A 866 22.00 -29.02 8.96
CA GLU A 866 22.92 -29.49 10.00
C GLU A 866 24.06 -28.49 10.27
N SER A 867 24.47 -27.73 9.27
CA SER A 867 25.49 -26.67 9.36
C SER A 867 24.98 -25.35 9.96
N TRP A 868 23.66 -25.23 10.18
CA TRP A 868 23.04 -24.04 10.76
C TRP A 868 23.10 -24.04 12.31
N PRO A 869 23.60 -22.97 12.98
CA PRO A 869 23.97 -21.66 12.45
C PRO A 869 25.43 -21.54 11.99
N TYR A 870 25.62 -20.84 10.87
CA TYR A 870 26.93 -20.65 10.25
C TYR A 870 27.92 -19.85 11.11
N CYS A 871 29.09 -20.43 11.39
CA CYS A 871 30.16 -19.78 12.14
C CYS A 871 30.89 -18.68 11.34
N PHE A 872 30.87 -18.77 10.00
CA PHE A 872 31.55 -17.85 9.08
C PHE A 872 30.89 -16.47 8.97
N ALA A 873 29.64 -16.31 9.44
CA ALA A 873 28.94 -15.04 9.35
C ALA A 873 29.66 -13.95 10.16
N LEU A 874 30.02 -12.85 9.49
CA LEU A 874 30.82 -11.74 10.05
C LEU A 874 30.01 -10.52 10.50
N SER A 875 28.68 -10.57 10.41
CA SER A 875 27.81 -9.46 10.82
C SER A 875 27.55 -9.47 12.32
N ASP A 876 27.79 -8.34 13.00
CA ASP A 876 27.43 -8.14 14.42
C ASP A 876 25.91 -8.25 14.68
N ASP A 877 25.08 -8.17 13.63
CA ASP A 877 23.63 -8.35 13.71
C ASP A 877 23.21 -9.84 13.67
N PHE A 878 24.11 -10.74 13.29
CA PHE A 878 23.89 -12.18 13.21
C PHE A 878 24.34 -12.85 14.52
N GLN A 879 23.41 -13.48 15.25
CA GLN A 879 23.78 -14.28 16.41
C GLN A 879 24.39 -15.62 15.98
N LYS A 880 25.58 -15.93 16.51
CA LYS A 880 26.29 -17.19 16.32
C LYS A 880 25.73 -18.30 17.21
N THR A 881 26.17 -19.54 16.99
CA THR A 881 25.70 -20.75 17.70
C THR A 881 25.84 -20.61 19.22
N GLU A 882 26.98 -20.11 19.71
CA GLU A 882 27.26 -19.87 21.13
C GLU A 882 26.47 -18.70 21.74
N GLN A 883 25.84 -17.88 20.90
CA GLN A 883 25.03 -16.71 21.30
C GLN A 883 23.53 -17.03 21.39
N ARG A 884 23.12 -18.25 21.01
CA ARG A 884 21.74 -18.72 20.95
C ARG A 884 21.43 -19.67 22.12
N GLY A 885 20.15 -19.87 22.40
CA GLY A 885 19.66 -20.81 23.40
C GLY A 885 18.89 -21.98 22.79
N CYS A 886 18.44 -22.90 23.63
CA CYS A 886 17.52 -23.98 23.28
C CYS A 886 16.48 -24.20 24.38
N ILE A 887 15.34 -24.78 24.01
CA ILE A 887 14.26 -25.13 24.93
C ILE A 887 13.75 -26.54 24.61
N SER A 888 13.37 -27.28 25.64
CA SER A 888 12.81 -28.61 25.52
C SER A 888 11.74 -28.86 26.57
N GLY A 889 10.90 -29.86 26.35
CA GLY A 889 9.83 -30.26 27.25
C GLY A 889 8.97 -31.34 26.61
N ARG A 890 7.78 -31.54 27.17
CA ARG A 890 6.74 -32.39 26.58
C ARG A 890 5.39 -31.71 26.71
N LEU A 891 4.59 -31.78 25.65
CA LEU A 891 3.22 -31.31 25.64
C LEU A 891 2.28 -32.51 25.75
N LEU A 892 1.29 -32.39 26.63
CA LEU A 892 0.20 -33.34 26.83
C LEU A 892 -1.13 -32.65 26.52
N VAL A 893 -2.17 -33.41 26.18
CA VAL A 893 -3.53 -32.92 25.96
C VAL A 893 -4.48 -33.55 26.98
N ARG A 894 -5.30 -32.72 27.62
CA ARG A 894 -6.26 -33.14 28.64
C ARG A 894 -7.67 -32.77 28.20
N ASP A 895 -8.37 -33.72 27.58
CA ASP A 895 -9.80 -33.62 27.29
C ASP A 895 -10.57 -34.68 28.09
N ARG A 896 -11.18 -34.23 29.20
CA ARG A 896 -11.90 -35.07 30.17
C ARG A 896 -13.17 -35.73 29.62
N TYR A 897 -13.55 -35.44 28.38
CA TYR A 897 -14.65 -36.12 27.67
C TYR A 897 -14.15 -37.16 26.65
N LEU A 898 -12.83 -37.34 26.53
CA LEU A 898 -12.19 -38.38 25.72
C LEU A 898 -11.42 -39.40 26.58
N ASP A 899 -10.64 -38.93 27.56
CA ASP A 899 -9.92 -39.79 28.51
C ASP A 899 -9.77 -39.13 29.90
N ASP A 900 -9.65 -39.95 30.94
CA ASP A 900 -9.28 -39.54 32.31
C ASP A 900 -7.75 -39.43 32.49
N ALA A 901 -6.96 -39.96 31.56
CA ALA A 901 -5.53 -39.70 31.45
C ALA A 901 -5.23 -38.41 30.69
N ASP A 902 -4.06 -37.82 30.97
CA ASP A 902 -3.50 -36.79 30.08
C ASP A 902 -2.83 -37.51 28.89
N LEU A 903 -3.30 -37.24 27.68
CA LEU A 903 -2.84 -37.86 26.43
C LEU A 903 -1.54 -37.21 25.95
N TYR A 904 -0.74 -37.90 25.14
CA TYR A 904 0.40 -37.28 24.46
C TYR A 904 -0.07 -36.31 23.37
N ALA A 905 0.56 -35.14 23.28
CA ALA A 905 0.34 -34.21 22.16
C ALA A 905 1.16 -34.63 20.93
N THR A 906 0.98 -35.88 20.51
CA THR A 906 1.58 -36.50 19.32
C THR A 906 1.52 -35.55 18.14
N SER A 907 2.66 -35.25 17.50
CA SER A 907 2.70 -34.42 16.30
C SER A 907 2.15 -32.98 16.47
N ALA A 908 2.09 -32.45 17.70
CA ALA A 908 1.77 -31.05 17.95
C ALA A 908 2.78 -30.10 17.26
N TYR A 909 2.30 -28.96 16.77
CA TYR A 909 3.18 -27.85 16.42
C TYR A 909 3.48 -27.05 17.68
N VAL A 910 4.74 -26.98 18.08
CA VAL A 910 5.20 -26.22 19.25
C VAL A 910 6.17 -25.14 18.80
N GLY A 911 5.96 -23.89 19.23
CA GLY A 911 6.75 -22.77 18.76
C GLY A 911 6.89 -21.59 19.73
N LEU A 912 7.92 -20.79 19.49
CA LEU A 912 8.18 -19.52 20.16
C LEU A 912 7.91 -18.37 19.19
N ALA A 913 7.22 -17.33 19.68
CA ALA A 913 7.09 -16.05 19.01
C ALA A 913 7.02 -14.93 20.06
N LEU A 914 6.98 -13.66 19.64
CA LEU A 914 6.88 -12.55 20.58
C LEU A 914 5.66 -12.68 21.53
N PRO A 915 5.74 -12.16 22.76
CA PRO A 915 4.65 -12.20 23.72
C PRO A 915 3.36 -11.55 23.19
N GLY A 916 2.24 -12.27 23.33
CA GLY A 916 0.95 -11.92 22.76
C GLY A 916 -0.20 -12.73 23.36
N ASP A 917 -1.36 -12.65 22.72
CA ASP A 917 -2.59 -13.33 23.14
C ASP A 917 -2.66 -14.78 22.62
N VAL A 918 -3.59 -15.57 23.15
CA VAL A 918 -3.85 -16.94 22.64
C VAL A 918 -4.20 -16.87 21.14
N GLY A 919 -3.52 -17.68 20.33
CA GLY A 919 -3.65 -17.68 18.87
C GLY A 919 -2.92 -16.56 18.12
N SER A 920 -2.16 -15.67 18.79
CA SER A 920 -1.44 -14.59 18.09
C SER A 920 -0.24 -15.07 17.26
N TRP A 921 0.27 -16.29 17.47
CA TRP A 921 1.44 -16.84 16.77
C TRP A 921 1.29 -16.77 15.24
N GLN A 922 0.15 -17.23 14.72
CA GLN A 922 -0.21 -17.19 13.30
C GLN A 922 -0.47 -15.76 12.75
N ARG A 923 -0.38 -14.71 13.58
CA ARG A 923 -0.52 -13.29 13.17
C ARG A 923 0.70 -12.44 13.54
N GLU A 924 1.77 -13.05 14.06
CA GLU A 924 3.01 -12.31 14.36
C GLU A 924 3.91 -12.20 13.12
N CYS A 925 4.42 -10.99 12.87
CA CYS A 925 5.18 -10.63 11.68
C CYS A 925 6.40 -9.72 11.96
N LYS A 926 6.72 -9.43 13.24
CA LYS A 926 7.82 -8.53 13.61
C LYS A 926 9.05 -9.22 14.18
N GLY A 927 8.88 -10.14 15.12
CA GLY A 927 9.98 -10.85 15.77
C GLY A 927 10.48 -12.04 14.96
N TYR A 928 11.48 -12.73 15.48
CA TYR A 928 11.79 -14.09 15.06
C TYR A 928 10.69 -15.05 15.53
N GLN A 929 10.50 -16.14 14.80
CA GLN A 929 9.67 -17.26 15.23
C GLN A 929 10.50 -18.54 15.19
N PHE A 930 10.26 -19.50 16.09
CA PHE A 930 10.96 -20.78 16.09
C PHE A 930 9.94 -21.89 16.32
N TRP A 931 10.09 -23.06 15.69
CA TRP A 931 9.15 -24.15 15.88
C TRP A 931 9.75 -25.53 15.65
N CYS A 932 9.02 -26.54 16.11
CA CYS A 932 9.24 -27.95 15.84
C CYS A 932 7.88 -28.67 15.80
N ARG A 933 7.89 -29.90 15.28
CA ARG A 933 6.85 -30.89 15.57
C ARG A 933 7.24 -31.62 16.86
N ALA A 934 6.26 -31.91 17.70
CA ALA A 934 6.43 -32.81 18.84
C ALA A 934 6.45 -34.27 18.36
N GLU A 935 7.26 -35.09 19.02
CA GLU A 935 7.37 -36.53 18.80
C GLU A 935 6.08 -37.27 19.18
N ASP A 936 6.04 -38.59 18.98
CA ASP A 936 4.87 -39.41 19.31
C ASP A 936 4.47 -39.36 20.80
N ASP A 937 5.44 -39.21 21.71
CA ASP A 937 5.19 -39.02 23.15
C ASP A 937 4.95 -37.55 23.54
N GLY A 938 4.77 -36.66 22.56
CA GLY A 938 4.58 -35.22 22.77
C GLY A 938 5.85 -34.48 23.22
N SER A 939 7.00 -35.13 23.32
CA SER A 939 8.27 -34.43 23.61
C SER A 939 8.67 -33.51 22.45
N PHE A 940 9.31 -32.38 22.77
CA PHE A 940 9.69 -31.38 21.79
C PHE A 940 11.02 -30.72 22.16
N CYS A 941 11.75 -30.24 21.14
CA CYS A 941 12.98 -29.47 21.33
C CYS A 941 13.13 -28.44 20.21
N ILE A 942 13.28 -27.17 20.59
CA ILE A 942 13.58 -26.06 19.68
C ILE A 942 15.00 -25.59 20.00
N ARG A 943 15.88 -25.62 19.01
CA ARG A 943 17.31 -25.27 19.13
C ARG A 943 17.61 -23.94 18.45
N ASN A 944 18.82 -23.43 18.67
CA ASN A 944 19.37 -22.27 17.96
C ASN A 944 18.54 -20.98 18.11
N ILE A 945 17.80 -20.82 19.20
CA ILE A 945 16.89 -19.69 19.44
C ILE A 945 17.68 -18.40 19.65
N VAL A 946 17.33 -17.34 18.91
CA VAL A 946 17.90 -15.99 19.10
C VAL A 946 17.53 -15.47 20.50
N ALA A 947 18.52 -14.98 21.25
CA ALA A 947 18.32 -14.47 22.61
C ALA A 947 17.28 -13.31 22.64
N GLY A 948 16.27 -13.41 23.52
CA GLY A 948 15.11 -12.51 23.52
C GLY A 948 13.96 -12.96 24.43
N ASP A 949 12.86 -12.20 24.40
CA ASP A 949 11.63 -12.46 25.15
C ASP A 949 10.56 -13.10 24.24
N TYR A 950 9.97 -14.21 24.68
CA TYR A 950 8.99 -15.00 23.92
C TYR A 950 7.84 -15.49 24.82
N ASN A 951 6.72 -15.88 24.22
CA ASN A 951 5.84 -16.90 24.80
C ASN A 951 5.98 -18.19 23.97
N LEU A 952 5.78 -19.34 24.62
CA LEU A 952 5.58 -20.60 23.93
C LEU A 952 4.10 -20.75 23.58
N TYR A 953 3.84 -21.08 22.32
CA TYR A 953 2.55 -21.39 21.75
C TYR A 953 2.57 -22.82 21.23
N ALA A 954 1.41 -23.47 21.18
CA ALA A 954 1.28 -24.73 20.47
C ALA A 954 -0.13 -24.92 19.91
N TRP A 955 -0.28 -25.90 19.03
CA TRP A 955 -1.58 -26.47 18.68
C TRP A 955 -1.39 -27.91 18.24
N VAL A 956 -2.42 -28.74 18.42
CA VAL A 956 -2.34 -30.19 18.28
C VAL A 956 -3.36 -30.64 17.24
N PRO A 957 -2.95 -31.23 16.10
CA PRO A 957 -3.89 -31.83 15.16
C PRO A 957 -4.81 -32.82 15.87
N GLY A 958 -6.12 -32.77 15.58
CA GLY A 958 -7.14 -33.51 16.32
C GLY A 958 -7.73 -32.76 17.52
N PHE A 959 -7.24 -31.56 17.87
CA PHE A 959 -7.79 -30.72 18.94
C PHE A 959 -7.92 -29.25 18.52
N ILE A 960 -9.14 -28.71 18.63
CA ILE A 960 -9.43 -27.31 18.31
C ILE A 960 -8.72 -26.30 19.22
N GLY A 961 -8.24 -25.21 18.62
CA GLY A 961 -7.79 -24.00 19.30
C GLY A 961 -6.27 -23.84 19.37
N ASP A 962 -5.82 -22.98 20.27
CA ASP A 962 -4.41 -22.63 20.46
C ASP A 962 -4.04 -22.80 21.95
N TYR A 963 -2.90 -23.44 22.21
CA TYR A 963 -2.22 -23.40 23.50
C TYR A 963 -1.28 -22.19 23.59
N LYS A 964 -1.15 -21.64 24.78
CA LYS A 964 -0.12 -20.67 25.14
C LYS A 964 0.36 -20.96 26.56
N LEU A 965 1.67 -21.01 26.76
CA LEU A 965 2.26 -20.94 28.10
C LEU A 965 2.23 -19.48 28.57
N ASP A 966 1.45 -19.17 29.61
CA ASP A 966 1.32 -17.81 30.16
C ASP A 966 2.64 -17.23 30.69
N ALA A 967 3.54 -18.09 31.16
CA ALA A 967 4.88 -17.67 31.55
C ALA A 967 5.66 -17.14 30.34
N LYS A 968 6.06 -15.86 30.41
CA LYS A 968 6.98 -15.25 29.44
C LYS A 968 8.37 -15.87 29.63
N LEU A 969 8.90 -16.45 28.56
CA LEU A 969 10.22 -17.05 28.51
C LEU A 969 11.24 -15.99 28.09
N THR A 970 12.34 -15.88 28.83
CA THR A 970 13.50 -15.05 28.46
C THR A 970 14.62 -16.01 28.09
N ILE A 971 15.12 -15.94 26.85
CA ILE A 971 16.21 -16.78 26.33
C ILE A 971 17.50 -15.97 26.28
N SER A 972 18.58 -16.53 26.82
CA SER A 972 19.91 -15.94 26.90
C SER A 972 20.93 -16.73 26.06
N SER A 973 22.13 -16.16 25.91
CA SER A 973 23.28 -16.77 25.24
C SER A 973 23.67 -18.10 25.91
N GLY A 974 23.52 -19.22 25.21
CA GLY A 974 23.89 -20.55 25.70
C GLY A 974 22.90 -21.19 26.68
N ASP A 975 21.67 -20.67 26.82
CA ASP A 975 20.64 -21.26 27.69
C ASP A 975 20.19 -22.64 27.16
N ASP A 976 19.98 -23.60 28.08
CA ASP A 976 19.28 -24.86 27.85
C ASP A 976 18.15 -24.97 28.88
N ILE A 977 16.91 -24.77 28.43
CA ILE A 977 15.73 -24.67 29.30
C ILE A 977 14.86 -25.91 29.12
N TYR A 978 14.77 -26.73 30.17
CA TYR A 978 13.79 -27.82 30.25
C TYR A 978 12.52 -27.36 30.98
N LEU A 979 11.39 -27.34 30.28
CA LEU A 979 10.09 -26.93 30.81
C LEU A 979 9.33 -28.05 31.56
N GLY A 980 9.75 -29.31 31.41
CA GLY A 980 9.00 -30.45 31.92
C GLY A 980 7.72 -30.74 31.13
N ASP A 981 6.73 -31.29 31.83
CA ASP A 981 5.42 -31.63 31.25
C ASP A 981 4.49 -30.41 31.27
N LEU A 982 4.14 -29.93 30.08
CA LEU A 982 3.13 -28.92 29.82
C LEU A 982 1.80 -29.61 29.47
N VAL A 983 0.68 -29.07 29.91
CA VAL A 983 -0.65 -29.63 29.59
C VAL A 983 -1.51 -28.58 28.88
N TYR A 984 -2.06 -28.97 27.73
CA TYR A 984 -3.07 -28.24 26.99
C TYR A 984 -4.47 -28.78 27.35
N GLU A 985 -5.34 -27.89 27.81
CA GLU A 985 -6.77 -28.15 27.99
C GLU A 985 -7.54 -27.51 26.82
N PRO A 986 -7.89 -28.27 25.76
CA PRO A 986 -8.61 -27.72 24.60
C PRO A 986 -10.04 -27.29 24.97
N PRO A 987 -10.64 -26.29 24.29
CA PRO A 987 -11.95 -25.76 24.65
C PRO A 987 -13.06 -26.82 24.62
N ARG A 988 -13.59 -27.12 25.81
CA ARG A 988 -14.56 -28.19 26.06
C ARG A 988 -15.44 -27.80 27.25
N ASP A 989 -16.75 -27.68 27.02
CA ASP A 989 -17.76 -27.31 28.03
C ASP A 989 -18.68 -28.53 28.35
N GLY A 990 -18.85 -29.43 27.38
CA GLY A 990 -19.69 -30.63 27.51
C GLY A 990 -19.35 -31.75 26.51
N PRO A 991 -20.09 -32.88 26.56
CA PRO A 991 -19.83 -34.03 25.71
C PRO A 991 -20.12 -33.71 24.23
N THR A 992 -19.32 -34.24 23.30
CA THR A 992 -19.61 -34.15 21.85
C THR A 992 -20.97 -34.78 21.56
N MET A 993 -21.89 -34.04 20.96
CA MET A 993 -23.14 -34.58 20.42
C MET A 993 -22.96 -35.05 18.97
N TRP A 994 -22.21 -34.28 18.20
CA TRP A 994 -21.75 -34.58 16.84
C TRP A 994 -20.66 -33.60 16.43
N GLU A 995 -19.91 -33.98 15.39
CA GLU A 995 -18.85 -33.19 14.78
C GLU A 995 -18.79 -33.38 13.25
N ILE A 996 -18.11 -32.47 12.55
CA ILE A 996 -17.95 -32.45 11.08
C ILE A 996 -16.53 -31.92 10.79
N GLY A 997 -15.77 -32.60 9.94
CA GLY A 997 -14.37 -32.27 9.61
C GLY A 997 -13.35 -32.84 10.61
N ILE A 998 -12.09 -32.45 10.43
CA ILE A 998 -10.94 -32.80 11.28
C ILE A 998 -10.27 -31.50 11.73
N PRO A 999 -10.05 -31.26 13.04
CA PRO A 999 -9.44 -30.02 13.52
C PRO A 999 -7.92 -30.07 13.35
N ASP A 1000 -7.44 -29.77 12.14
CA ASP A 1000 -6.02 -29.71 11.76
C ASP A 1000 -5.60 -28.38 11.09
N ARG A 1001 -6.56 -27.44 10.98
CA ARG A 1001 -6.52 -26.10 10.34
C ARG A 1001 -6.65 -26.09 8.82
N SER A 1002 -6.90 -27.23 8.20
CA SER A 1002 -7.14 -27.39 6.76
C SER A 1002 -8.64 -27.46 6.43
N ALA A 1003 -8.95 -27.56 5.14
CA ALA A 1003 -10.26 -27.94 4.60
C ALA A 1003 -10.12 -29.11 3.59
N SER A 1004 -9.01 -29.86 3.67
CA SER A 1004 -8.55 -30.83 2.66
C SER A 1004 -9.23 -32.19 2.73
N GLU A 1005 -9.86 -32.51 3.86
CA GLU A 1005 -10.69 -33.69 4.06
C GLU A 1005 -12.09 -33.54 3.46
N PHE A 1006 -12.54 -32.29 3.25
CA PHE A 1006 -13.84 -31.99 2.66
C PHE A 1006 -13.90 -32.23 1.14
N PHE A 1007 -15.12 -32.23 0.60
CA PHE A 1007 -15.37 -32.48 -0.81
C PHE A 1007 -14.84 -31.35 -1.71
N VAL A 1008 -13.63 -31.57 -2.23
CA VAL A 1008 -13.09 -30.88 -3.41
C VAL A 1008 -13.66 -31.55 -4.67
N PRO A 1009 -14.33 -30.81 -5.57
CA PRO A 1009 -14.94 -31.36 -6.79
C PRO A 1009 -13.90 -31.60 -7.89
N ASP A 1010 -14.30 -32.30 -8.96
CA ASP A 1010 -13.48 -32.38 -10.18
C ASP A 1010 -13.41 -31.02 -10.91
N PRO A 1011 -12.27 -30.67 -11.51
CA PRO A 1011 -12.09 -29.42 -12.25
C PRO A 1011 -12.96 -29.33 -13.51
N ASN A 1012 -13.17 -28.12 -14.02
CA ASN A 1012 -13.80 -27.93 -15.32
C ASN A 1012 -12.87 -28.46 -16.44
N PRO A 1013 -13.33 -29.36 -17.34
CA PRO A 1013 -12.49 -29.94 -18.39
C PRO A 1013 -11.79 -28.94 -19.33
N ASN A 1014 -12.24 -27.69 -19.38
CA ASN A 1014 -11.63 -26.64 -20.20
C ASN A 1014 -10.44 -25.92 -19.51
N TYR A 1015 -10.22 -26.17 -18.22
CA TYR A 1015 -9.28 -25.42 -17.37
C TYR A 1015 -8.33 -26.31 -16.53
N VAL A 1016 -8.18 -27.59 -16.91
CA VAL A 1016 -7.45 -28.58 -16.11
C VAL A 1016 -5.94 -28.38 -16.20
N ASN A 1017 -5.28 -28.09 -15.08
CA ASN A 1017 -3.83 -28.19 -14.97
C ASN A 1017 -3.47 -29.65 -14.64
N ARG A 1018 -2.69 -30.34 -15.49
CA ARG A 1018 -2.51 -31.80 -15.35
C ARG A 1018 -1.63 -32.21 -14.18
N LEU A 1019 -0.84 -31.30 -13.62
CA LEU A 1019 -0.03 -31.55 -12.42
C LEU A 1019 -0.90 -32.00 -11.22
N TYR A 1020 -2.11 -31.46 -11.11
CA TYR A 1020 -3.00 -31.67 -9.97
C TYR A 1020 -4.14 -32.67 -10.25
N ILE A 1021 -3.94 -33.62 -11.17
CA ILE A 1021 -4.86 -34.74 -11.40
C ILE A 1021 -4.45 -35.90 -10.49
N ASN A 1022 -5.41 -36.46 -9.72
CA ASN A 1022 -5.16 -37.54 -8.74
C ASN A 1022 -4.09 -37.20 -7.67
N HIS A 1023 -3.85 -35.91 -7.43
CA HIS A 1023 -2.80 -35.36 -6.57
C HIS A 1023 -3.38 -34.95 -5.20
N PRO A 1024 -2.63 -34.98 -4.07
CA PRO A 1024 -3.10 -34.43 -2.79
C PRO A 1024 -3.50 -32.95 -2.90
N ASP A 1025 -2.62 -32.11 -3.43
CA ASP A 1025 -2.90 -30.72 -3.87
C ASP A 1025 -3.96 -30.58 -5.01
N ARG A 1026 -4.91 -31.52 -5.21
CA ARG A 1026 -6.00 -31.39 -6.23
C ARG A 1026 -6.88 -30.14 -6.05
N PHE A 1027 -6.88 -29.54 -4.86
CA PHE A 1027 -7.51 -28.24 -4.59
C PHE A 1027 -6.82 -27.07 -5.33
N ARG A 1028 -5.65 -27.28 -5.95
CA ARG A 1028 -4.94 -26.24 -6.72
C ARG A 1028 -5.42 -26.07 -8.17
N GLN A 1029 -6.51 -26.73 -8.56
CA GLN A 1029 -7.11 -26.55 -9.88
C GLN A 1029 -7.87 -25.22 -9.98
N TYR A 1030 -7.76 -24.53 -11.13
CA TYR A 1030 -8.51 -23.30 -11.37
C TYR A 1030 -10.02 -23.54 -11.46
N GLY A 1031 -10.82 -22.63 -10.90
CA GLY A 1031 -12.26 -22.58 -11.07
C GLY A 1031 -13.08 -23.53 -10.19
N LEU A 1032 -12.45 -24.24 -9.24
CA LEU A 1032 -13.14 -25.19 -8.35
C LEU A 1032 -14.29 -24.57 -7.56
N TRP A 1033 -14.19 -23.28 -7.20
CA TRP A 1033 -15.27 -22.54 -6.52
C TRP A 1033 -16.54 -22.41 -7.38
N GLU A 1034 -16.43 -22.34 -8.71
CA GLU A 1034 -17.61 -22.20 -9.59
C GLU A 1034 -18.46 -23.48 -9.64
N ARG A 1035 -17.82 -24.64 -9.41
CA ARG A 1035 -18.45 -25.96 -9.40
C ARG A 1035 -19.56 -26.06 -8.34
N TYR A 1036 -19.52 -25.25 -7.28
CA TYR A 1036 -20.60 -25.17 -6.29
C TYR A 1036 -21.96 -24.85 -6.96
N ALA A 1037 -22.00 -23.91 -7.91
CA ALA A 1037 -23.25 -23.51 -8.58
C ALA A 1037 -23.76 -24.57 -9.57
N GLU A 1038 -22.90 -25.50 -10.02
CA GLU A 1038 -23.28 -26.63 -10.86
C GLU A 1038 -23.84 -27.81 -10.04
N LEU A 1039 -23.29 -28.03 -8.84
CA LEU A 1039 -23.73 -29.07 -7.90
C LEU A 1039 -24.98 -28.67 -7.12
N TYR A 1040 -25.11 -27.38 -6.81
CA TYR A 1040 -26.21 -26.79 -6.03
C TYR A 1040 -26.94 -25.71 -6.85
N PRO A 1041 -27.63 -26.04 -7.96
CA PRO A 1041 -28.25 -25.04 -8.83
C PRO A 1041 -29.44 -24.34 -8.15
N ASP A 1042 -30.43 -25.11 -7.69
CA ASP A 1042 -31.67 -24.57 -7.12
C ASP A 1042 -31.60 -24.38 -5.59
N GLY A 1043 -30.94 -25.31 -4.88
CA GLY A 1043 -30.77 -25.30 -3.43
C GLY A 1043 -29.41 -24.79 -2.95
N ASP A 1044 -29.17 -24.89 -1.65
CA ASP A 1044 -27.85 -24.81 -1.02
C ASP A 1044 -27.61 -26.10 -0.22
N LEU A 1045 -26.35 -26.34 0.17
CA LEU A 1045 -25.90 -27.55 0.86
C LEU A 1045 -26.72 -27.89 2.12
N VAL A 1046 -27.14 -29.16 2.26
CA VAL A 1046 -27.88 -29.69 3.40
C VAL A 1046 -27.18 -30.95 3.93
N TYR A 1047 -26.42 -30.79 5.00
CA TYR A 1047 -25.76 -31.88 5.71
C TYR A 1047 -26.68 -32.46 6.78
N THR A 1048 -26.78 -33.79 6.89
CA THR A 1048 -27.62 -34.45 7.91
C THR A 1048 -26.76 -35.37 8.77
N ILE A 1049 -26.65 -35.06 10.07
CA ILE A 1049 -25.85 -35.82 11.04
C ILE A 1049 -26.31 -37.29 11.07
N GLY A 1050 -25.35 -38.21 10.91
CA GLY A 1050 -25.60 -39.65 10.86
C GLY A 1050 -26.20 -40.17 9.54
N GLN A 1051 -26.23 -39.34 8.48
CA GLN A 1051 -26.65 -39.74 7.13
C GLN A 1051 -25.71 -39.22 6.03
N SER A 1052 -25.19 -38.00 6.20
CA SER A 1052 -24.21 -37.40 5.30
C SER A 1052 -22.77 -37.72 5.73
N ASP A 1053 -21.87 -37.73 4.74
CA ASP A 1053 -20.41 -37.89 4.92
C ASP A 1053 -19.70 -36.59 4.50
N TYR A 1054 -18.84 -36.02 5.34
CA TYR A 1054 -18.20 -34.73 5.05
C TYR A 1054 -17.15 -34.81 3.94
N THR A 1055 -16.62 -36.01 3.64
CA THR A 1055 -15.67 -36.21 2.54
C THR A 1055 -16.32 -36.12 1.16
N THR A 1056 -17.65 -36.27 1.06
CA THR A 1056 -18.41 -36.23 -0.20
C THR A 1056 -19.51 -35.17 -0.23
N ASP A 1057 -20.19 -34.92 0.89
CA ASP A 1057 -21.38 -34.06 0.96
C ASP A 1057 -21.08 -32.65 1.47
N TRP A 1058 -19.95 -32.46 2.18
CA TRP A 1058 -19.53 -31.14 2.67
C TRP A 1058 -18.53 -30.51 1.69
N PHE A 1059 -18.97 -29.52 0.93
CA PHE A 1059 -18.13 -28.84 -0.07
C PHE A 1059 -17.01 -28.03 0.62
N PHE A 1060 -15.79 -28.04 0.08
CA PHE A 1060 -14.60 -27.47 0.75
C PHE A 1060 -14.68 -25.97 1.08
N ALA A 1061 -15.48 -25.18 0.36
CA ALA A 1061 -15.61 -23.73 0.57
C ALA A 1061 -17.06 -23.23 0.44
N GLN A 1062 -17.59 -22.56 1.47
CA GLN A 1062 -18.86 -21.83 1.39
C GLN A 1062 -18.66 -20.53 0.62
N VAL A 1063 -18.87 -20.60 -0.69
CA VAL A 1063 -18.79 -19.50 -1.65
C VAL A 1063 -20.17 -18.96 -2.03
N ASN A 1064 -20.20 -17.92 -2.87
CA ASN A 1064 -21.44 -17.45 -3.49
C ASN A 1064 -21.86 -18.34 -4.67
N ARG A 1065 -23.18 -18.49 -4.85
CA ARG A 1065 -23.77 -19.18 -6.01
C ARG A 1065 -23.91 -18.20 -7.17
N ARG A 1066 -23.19 -18.44 -8.28
CA ARG A 1066 -23.30 -17.62 -9.50
C ARG A 1066 -24.62 -17.90 -10.22
N THR A 1067 -25.35 -16.86 -10.65
CA THR A 1067 -26.66 -17.02 -11.35
C THR A 1067 -26.72 -16.48 -12.77
N ASP A 1068 -25.79 -15.61 -13.16
CA ASP A 1068 -25.48 -15.28 -14.56
C ASP A 1068 -23.98 -14.94 -14.68
N GLN A 1069 -23.52 -14.40 -15.81
CA GLN A 1069 -22.09 -14.07 -16.01
C GLN A 1069 -21.55 -13.00 -15.04
N SER A 1070 -22.41 -12.28 -14.31
CA SER A 1070 -22.03 -11.17 -13.42
C SER A 1070 -22.70 -11.19 -12.03
N THR A 1071 -23.82 -11.89 -11.85
CA THR A 1071 -24.55 -11.92 -10.57
C THR A 1071 -24.19 -13.11 -9.67
N TYR A 1072 -24.04 -12.80 -8.38
CA TYR A 1072 -23.76 -13.74 -7.31
C TYR A 1072 -24.86 -13.69 -6.25
N GLN A 1073 -25.28 -14.84 -5.75
CA GLN A 1073 -26.26 -14.99 -4.68
C GLN A 1073 -25.59 -15.50 -3.38
N PRO A 1074 -25.93 -14.94 -2.21
CA PRO A 1074 -25.40 -15.40 -0.93
C PRO A 1074 -26.03 -16.75 -0.54
N THR A 1075 -25.20 -17.68 -0.09
CA THR A 1075 -25.59 -19.08 0.19
C THR A 1075 -25.97 -19.31 1.66
N THR A 1076 -26.87 -20.26 1.92
CA THR A 1076 -27.26 -20.65 3.29
C THR A 1076 -27.26 -22.17 3.46
N TRP A 1077 -26.18 -22.71 4.02
CA TRP A 1077 -26.03 -24.14 4.29
C TRP A 1077 -26.84 -24.56 5.52
N GLN A 1078 -27.24 -25.83 5.58
CA GLN A 1078 -28.05 -26.40 6.66
C GLN A 1078 -27.32 -27.60 7.30
N ILE A 1079 -27.28 -27.66 8.63
CA ILE A 1079 -26.91 -28.87 9.39
C ILE A 1079 -28.15 -29.37 10.11
N LYS A 1080 -28.60 -30.58 9.79
CA LYS A 1080 -29.78 -31.23 10.37
C LYS A 1080 -29.38 -32.32 11.36
N PHE A 1081 -29.95 -32.31 12.55
CA PHE A 1081 -29.58 -33.22 13.63
C PHE A 1081 -30.75 -33.51 14.56
N ASN A 1082 -30.83 -34.74 15.08
CA ASN A 1082 -31.86 -35.13 16.05
C ASN A 1082 -31.40 -34.87 17.48
N LEU A 1083 -32.33 -34.50 18.37
CA LEU A 1083 -32.14 -34.42 19.82
C LEU A 1083 -33.23 -35.21 20.53
N ASP A 1084 -32.86 -36.32 21.16
CA ASP A 1084 -33.82 -37.21 21.86
C ASP A 1084 -34.44 -36.54 23.10
N SER A 1085 -33.75 -35.55 23.66
CA SER A 1085 -34.28 -34.63 24.67
C SER A 1085 -33.58 -33.27 24.57
N VAL A 1086 -34.23 -32.21 25.07
CA VAL A 1086 -33.67 -30.86 25.17
C VAL A 1086 -33.93 -30.31 26.56
N SER A 1087 -32.91 -29.70 27.16
CA SER A 1087 -33.00 -28.97 28.43
C SER A 1087 -33.14 -27.46 28.15
N PRO A 1088 -34.33 -26.85 28.20
CA PRO A 1088 -34.52 -25.48 27.70
C PRO A 1088 -33.77 -24.41 28.48
N ASN A 1089 -33.46 -24.69 29.75
CA ASN A 1089 -32.77 -23.80 30.68
C ASN A 1089 -31.24 -23.98 30.71
N SER A 1090 -30.68 -24.90 29.91
CA SER A 1090 -29.23 -25.11 29.84
C SER A 1090 -28.59 -24.45 28.62
N THR A 1091 -27.27 -24.25 28.69
CA THR A 1091 -26.45 -23.79 27.56
C THR A 1091 -25.74 -24.99 26.95
N TYR A 1092 -25.97 -25.21 25.66
CA TYR A 1092 -25.19 -26.07 24.77
C TYR A 1092 -24.09 -25.22 24.11
N LYS A 1093 -23.04 -25.82 23.55
CA LYS A 1093 -22.05 -25.07 22.74
C LYS A 1093 -22.09 -25.52 21.29
N PHE A 1094 -22.03 -24.57 20.37
CA PHE A 1094 -21.67 -24.82 18.99
C PHE A 1094 -20.33 -24.14 18.72
N ARG A 1095 -19.33 -24.92 18.30
CA ARG A 1095 -17.99 -24.42 17.96
C ARG A 1095 -17.80 -24.45 16.46
N VAL A 1096 -17.26 -23.36 15.92
CA VAL A 1096 -17.00 -23.18 14.51
C VAL A 1096 -15.53 -22.82 14.35
N ALA A 1097 -14.75 -23.74 13.81
CA ALA A 1097 -13.40 -23.48 13.35
C ALA A 1097 -13.39 -23.30 11.82
N LEU A 1098 -12.59 -22.34 11.35
CA LEU A 1098 -12.43 -22.00 9.94
C LEU A 1098 -10.96 -22.08 9.56
N ALA A 1099 -10.65 -22.83 8.50
CA ALA A 1099 -9.34 -22.87 7.86
C ALA A 1099 -9.02 -21.55 7.13
N SER A 1100 -10.02 -20.85 6.60
CA SER A 1100 -9.86 -19.61 5.83
C SER A 1100 -11.11 -18.74 5.81
N SER A 1101 -10.94 -17.43 5.58
CA SER A 1101 -12.01 -16.50 5.22
C SER A 1101 -11.52 -15.43 4.24
N ALA A 1102 -12.25 -15.27 3.14
CA ALA A 1102 -11.99 -14.24 2.14
C ALA A 1102 -13.14 -13.22 2.10
N ASN A 1103 -12.96 -12.08 2.77
CA ASN A 1103 -13.92 -10.96 2.80
C ASN A 1103 -15.38 -11.36 3.09
N ALA A 1104 -15.59 -12.35 3.97
CA ALA A 1104 -16.87 -13.00 4.23
C ALA A 1104 -17.44 -12.66 5.61
N GLU A 1105 -18.66 -13.12 5.87
CA GLU A 1105 -19.32 -13.05 7.17
C GLU A 1105 -20.09 -14.36 7.37
N LEU A 1106 -19.97 -15.01 8.52
CA LEU A 1106 -20.81 -16.14 8.89
C LEU A 1106 -21.92 -15.67 9.83
N GLN A 1107 -23.17 -15.89 9.44
CA GLN A 1107 -24.34 -15.73 10.30
C GLN A 1107 -24.93 -17.09 10.66
N VAL A 1108 -25.06 -17.39 11.94
CA VAL A 1108 -25.61 -18.65 12.46
C VAL A 1108 -27.04 -18.44 12.98
N ARG A 1109 -27.97 -19.33 12.60
CA ARG A 1109 -29.33 -19.40 13.15
C ARG A 1109 -29.68 -20.84 13.53
N PHE A 1110 -30.60 -21.00 14.47
CA PHE A 1110 -31.12 -22.30 14.93
C PHE A 1110 -32.63 -22.32 14.70
N ASN A 1111 -33.12 -23.35 14.00
CA ASN A 1111 -34.51 -23.70 13.69
C ASN A 1111 -35.34 -22.68 12.89
N ASP A 1112 -35.09 -21.38 13.03
CA ASP A 1112 -35.70 -20.27 12.26
C ASP A 1112 -34.64 -19.62 11.34
N GLN A 1113 -34.78 -19.80 10.03
CA GLN A 1113 -33.90 -19.22 9.01
C GLN A 1113 -34.21 -17.74 8.73
N ASP A 1114 -35.48 -17.34 8.83
CA ASP A 1114 -35.97 -16.01 8.46
C ASP A 1114 -35.81 -14.99 9.58
N ARG A 1115 -35.44 -15.44 10.79
CA ARG A 1115 -35.06 -14.63 11.94
C ARG A 1115 -34.21 -13.42 11.57
N THR A 1116 -34.78 -12.22 11.72
CA THR A 1116 -34.19 -10.95 11.31
C THR A 1116 -32.80 -10.71 11.89
N ALA A 1117 -32.60 -11.04 13.17
CA ALA A 1117 -31.31 -11.01 13.84
C ALA A 1117 -30.77 -12.44 14.01
N PRO A 1118 -29.59 -12.78 13.45
CA PRO A 1118 -29.00 -14.10 13.68
C PRO A 1118 -28.68 -14.32 15.16
N HIS A 1119 -28.53 -15.58 15.56
CA HIS A 1119 -28.13 -15.93 16.93
C HIS A 1119 -26.65 -15.60 17.17
N PHE A 1120 -25.82 -15.72 16.13
CA PHE A 1120 -24.42 -15.29 16.12
C PHE A 1120 -24.05 -14.72 14.74
N THR A 1121 -23.14 -13.74 14.70
CA THR A 1121 -22.45 -13.31 13.47
C THR A 1121 -21.00 -12.98 13.77
N THR A 1122 -20.09 -13.37 12.88
CA THR A 1122 -18.67 -12.98 12.92
C THR A 1122 -18.45 -11.51 12.59
N GLY A 1123 -19.43 -10.86 11.93
CA GLY A 1123 -19.18 -9.66 11.15
C GLY A 1123 -18.28 -9.97 9.94
N LEU A 1124 -17.76 -8.92 9.28
CA LEU A 1124 -16.81 -9.06 8.17
C LEU A 1124 -15.44 -9.51 8.71
N ILE A 1125 -15.00 -10.70 8.29
CA ILE A 1125 -13.73 -11.33 8.69
C ILE A 1125 -12.90 -11.77 7.49
N GLY A 1126 -11.63 -12.10 7.73
CA GLY A 1126 -10.73 -12.60 6.71
C GLY A 1126 -10.13 -11.52 5.80
N LYS A 1127 -9.54 -11.97 4.68
CA LYS A 1127 -8.81 -11.25 3.60
C LYS A 1127 -7.64 -12.06 3.01
N ASP A 1128 -7.50 -13.34 3.37
CA ASP A 1128 -6.44 -14.22 2.86
C ASP A 1128 -6.43 -14.35 1.33
N ASN A 1129 -7.62 -14.25 0.73
CA ASN A 1129 -7.94 -14.55 -0.67
C ASN A 1129 -7.63 -16.01 -1.06
N THR A 1130 -7.61 -16.94 -0.10
CA THR A 1130 -7.24 -18.37 -0.30
C THR A 1130 -8.01 -19.02 -1.45
N ILE A 1131 -9.31 -18.74 -1.59
CA ILE A 1131 -10.18 -19.27 -2.66
C ILE A 1131 -9.69 -18.87 -4.06
N ALA A 1132 -9.19 -17.63 -4.22
CA ALA A 1132 -8.64 -17.13 -5.48
C ALA A 1132 -7.17 -17.53 -5.69
N ARG A 1133 -6.53 -18.04 -4.63
CA ARG A 1133 -5.09 -18.36 -4.56
C ARG A 1133 -4.85 -19.87 -4.47
N HIS A 1134 -5.79 -20.69 -4.97
CA HIS A 1134 -5.61 -22.15 -5.08
C HIS A 1134 -5.18 -22.81 -3.76
N GLY A 1135 -5.61 -22.27 -2.61
CA GLY A 1135 -5.26 -22.79 -1.29
C GLY A 1135 -6.43 -23.51 -0.64
N ILE A 1136 -6.14 -24.30 0.40
CA ILE A 1136 -7.13 -25.02 1.20
C ILE A 1136 -7.24 -24.48 2.64
N HIS A 1137 -6.38 -23.52 3.00
CA HIS A 1137 -6.38 -22.81 4.27
C HIS A 1137 -5.73 -21.42 4.14
N GLY A 1138 -5.75 -20.64 5.22
CA GLY A 1138 -5.17 -19.30 5.32
C GLY A 1138 -4.93 -18.96 6.79
N LEU A 1139 -5.56 -17.89 7.28
CA LEU A 1139 -5.60 -17.63 8.72
C LEU A 1139 -6.72 -18.45 9.38
N TYR A 1140 -6.37 -19.19 10.42
CA TYR A 1140 -7.31 -19.95 11.25
C TYR A 1140 -8.14 -19.03 12.14
N TRP A 1141 -9.41 -19.38 12.35
CA TRP A 1141 -10.35 -18.70 13.26
C TRP A 1141 -11.15 -19.73 14.06
N LEU A 1142 -11.28 -19.55 15.39
CA LEU A 1142 -12.16 -20.34 16.24
C LEU A 1142 -13.23 -19.46 16.90
N PHE A 1143 -14.50 -19.81 16.70
CA PHE A 1143 -15.65 -19.17 17.33
C PHE A 1143 -16.36 -20.15 18.27
N ASN A 1144 -16.63 -19.71 19.49
CA ASN A 1144 -17.36 -20.47 20.50
C ASN A 1144 -18.72 -19.80 20.70
N ILE A 1145 -19.79 -20.49 20.36
CA ILE A 1145 -21.17 -19.96 20.36
C ILE A 1145 -21.96 -20.64 21.46
N ASP A 1146 -22.39 -19.85 22.46
CA ASP A 1146 -23.34 -20.32 23.47
C ASP A 1146 -24.73 -20.47 22.84
N VAL A 1147 -25.29 -21.67 22.91
CA VAL A 1147 -26.60 -22.03 22.33
C VAL A 1147 -27.58 -22.29 23.47
N SER A 1148 -28.58 -21.42 23.62
CA SER A 1148 -29.63 -21.65 24.61
C SER A 1148 -30.47 -22.86 24.21
N GLY A 1149 -30.74 -23.78 25.15
CA GLY A 1149 -31.65 -24.90 24.93
C GLY A 1149 -33.07 -24.46 24.49
N ALA A 1150 -33.49 -23.24 24.83
CA ALA A 1150 -34.74 -22.64 24.37
C ALA A 1150 -34.77 -22.28 22.87
N TRP A 1151 -33.66 -22.42 22.14
CA TRP A 1151 -33.61 -22.31 20.66
C TRP A 1151 -33.71 -23.68 19.98
N LEU A 1152 -33.59 -24.76 20.74
CA LEU A 1152 -33.61 -26.15 20.28
C LEU A 1152 -34.96 -26.82 20.60
N VAL A 1153 -35.29 -27.88 19.88
CA VAL A 1153 -36.52 -28.68 20.05
C VAL A 1153 -36.18 -30.15 20.22
N GLN A 1154 -37.05 -30.90 20.90
CA GLN A 1154 -36.96 -32.36 20.90
C GLN A 1154 -37.31 -32.89 19.50
N GLY A 1155 -36.54 -33.84 18.98
CA GLY A 1155 -36.59 -34.30 17.61
C GLY A 1155 -35.65 -33.53 16.68
N MET A 1156 -36.08 -33.28 15.45
CA MET A 1156 -35.21 -32.74 14.39
C MET A 1156 -34.98 -31.22 14.53
N ASN A 1157 -33.71 -30.83 14.54
CA ASN A 1157 -33.24 -29.45 14.59
C ASN A 1157 -32.52 -29.08 13.29
N THR A 1158 -32.33 -27.78 13.03
CA THR A 1158 -31.53 -27.29 11.91
C THR A 1158 -30.69 -26.07 12.31
N ILE A 1159 -29.37 -26.13 12.11
CA ILE A 1159 -28.49 -24.96 12.11
C ILE A 1159 -28.43 -24.41 10.68
N TYR A 1160 -28.61 -23.11 10.51
CA TYR A 1160 -28.42 -22.41 9.24
C TYR A 1160 -27.13 -21.60 9.29
N LEU A 1161 -26.21 -21.90 8.39
CA LEU A 1161 -24.92 -21.22 8.22
C LEU A 1161 -24.99 -20.34 6.96
N LYS A 1162 -25.19 -19.03 7.14
CA LYS A 1162 -25.39 -18.08 6.04
C LYS A 1162 -24.17 -17.21 5.80
N GLN A 1163 -23.66 -17.26 4.56
CA GLN A 1163 -22.74 -16.30 3.97
C GLN A 1163 -23.61 -15.21 3.29
N PRO A 1164 -23.62 -13.92 3.71
CA PRO A 1164 -24.50 -12.86 3.20
C PRO A 1164 -23.81 -11.84 2.25
N ARG A 1165 -22.60 -12.12 1.75
CA ARG A 1165 -21.66 -11.22 1.07
C ARG A 1165 -21.39 -11.67 -0.37
N ASN A 1166 -22.10 -11.05 -1.32
CA ASN A 1166 -22.24 -11.49 -2.71
C ASN A 1166 -21.72 -10.47 -3.76
N GLN A 1167 -20.57 -9.85 -3.53
CA GLN A 1167 -19.96 -8.84 -4.43
C GLN A 1167 -18.86 -9.42 -5.34
N SER A 1168 -18.40 -10.65 -5.09
CA SER A 1168 -17.34 -11.32 -5.85
C SER A 1168 -17.45 -12.85 -5.70
N PRO A 1169 -17.02 -13.65 -6.71
CA PRO A 1169 -16.99 -15.12 -6.60
C PRO A 1169 -16.08 -15.61 -5.47
N PHE A 1170 -15.02 -14.85 -5.17
CA PHE A 1170 -14.00 -15.20 -4.19
C PHE A 1170 -14.38 -14.88 -2.74
N GLN A 1171 -15.61 -14.39 -2.50
CA GLN A 1171 -16.09 -14.18 -1.14
C GLN A 1171 -16.62 -15.48 -0.56
N GLY A 1172 -15.96 -15.99 0.48
CA GLY A 1172 -16.35 -17.24 1.11
C GLY A 1172 -15.57 -17.59 2.37
N LEU A 1173 -15.94 -18.75 2.92
CA LEU A 1173 -15.40 -19.34 4.14
C LEU A 1173 -14.92 -20.75 3.80
N MET A 1174 -13.75 -21.16 4.31
CA MET A 1174 -13.40 -22.59 4.38
C MET A 1174 -13.53 -23.02 5.83
N TYR A 1175 -14.29 -24.09 6.05
CA TYR A 1175 -14.40 -24.70 7.37
C TYR A 1175 -13.16 -25.52 7.67
N ASP A 1176 -12.84 -25.65 8.96
CA ASP A 1176 -11.90 -26.65 9.47
C ASP A 1176 -12.73 -27.70 10.19
N TYR A 1177 -13.30 -27.33 11.33
CA TYR A 1177 -14.07 -28.27 12.15
C TYR A 1177 -15.28 -27.62 12.80
N LEU A 1178 -16.38 -28.38 12.86
CA LEU A 1178 -17.62 -28.00 13.52
C LEU A 1178 -17.95 -29.00 14.60
N ARG A 1179 -18.31 -28.53 15.81
CA ARG A 1179 -18.76 -29.41 16.90
C ARG A 1179 -19.94 -28.83 17.66
N MET A 1180 -20.91 -29.69 17.98
CA MET A 1180 -21.98 -29.40 18.94
C MET A 1180 -21.71 -30.15 20.25
N GLU A 1181 -21.83 -29.47 21.39
CA GLU A 1181 -21.64 -30.03 22.73
C GLU A 1181 -22.90 -29.92 23.59
N GLY A 1182 -23.17 -30.96 24.37
CA GLY A 1182 -24.24 -30.99 25.37
C GLY A 1182 -23.95 -30.05 26.54
N PRO A 1183 -24.94 -29.83 27.44
CA PRO A 1183 -24.70 -29.13 28.70
C PRO A 1183 -23.90 -30.01 29.66
N SER A 1184 -23.06 -29.40 30.50
CA SER A 1184 -22.21 -30.13 31.45
C SER A 1184 -23.05 -30.98 32.42
N GLY A 1185 -22.92 -32.30 32.34
CA GLY A 1185 -23.67 -33.26 33.18
C GLY A 1185 -24.90 -33.92 32.53
N SER A 1186 -25.06 -33.83 31.20
CA SER A 1186 -25.95 -34.69 30.41
C SER A 1186 -25.31 -36.03 30.07
#